data_AF-A0A814H7J6-F1
#
_entry.id   AF-A0A814H7J6-F1
#
_cell.length_a   1.000
_cell.length_b   1.000
_cell.length_c   1.000
_cell.angle_alpha   90.00
_cell.angle_beta   90.00
_cell.angle_gamma   90.00
#
_symmetry.space_group_name_H-M   'P 1'
#
loop_
_entity.id
_entity.type
_entity.pdbx_description
1 polymer ?
#
loop_
_entity_poly.entity_id
_entity_poly.type
_entity_poly.pdbx_seq_one_letter_code
_entity_poly.pdbx_strand_id
1 'polypeptide(L)'
;MTVKPDAMLLTIVFDICGRLRNERGLTIGRNMLSQLSSIHDTIVLNAALHMFMSCADTTTAEQLFNRIKTKDIASFGAMMKGYNMNNDSFKVLTLFERLIEDEIEPDIITFVLVINACAQIGMISCCRSVISRIPKQFLLDKYCQNALIDMWGKAGSLEEAQRIFQTIDKPDVVSFGAMINAFGLNGMGSSAVDLYRRMPVDMRNEIIHICVLNACSHSGLIEEARSIFRDLSPKTTKITTAMVDCMSRMRIFDEAQKLIDDFEQFNDPYPEFRAHDRSNPQSAEIYAELDRISKELIVNGHHYDSSWITRQLKKDETTESVLCGHSEKLAIAFNFIQKPIPSPIQITKNLRVCVCSSLENGAIGSLSSLDNPKAHPLESFMNRLRIPMISLDYFDYNKQFDGVKNFHFSIKTNLLQTLAAFIKRYKVNRLYYVVEEEEGHIENQTIPIVLPCSTDDKERLKQSDSSILALYYNGTAVAIIQKPEYYEHRKEERCCRIFGICDREHPHIKMIMDSGDWLIGGELKVFERVRWNDGLDHFRLTPNQLRQRFYEIKVSLIKNSFLRLAVRIAQYQPVLDDDDNVLDRNKTVLAIFPSPMLYAGPREVQWHAKARTTAGVSFYIVGRDPAGIGHPRIKSKDLYDPTYGSKVLTMALGLHRLEILAFRVAAYNKIEKKMDFYDPLKHDQYDFISGTKMRQIARMGALPPDGFMVQSAWNVLASYYNNLQSEKNKCN
;
A
#
# COMPACT_ATOMS: atom_id res chain seq x y z
N MET A 1 19.50 1.73 45.41
CA MET A 1 20.34 2.31 44.36
C MET A 1 19.78 1.88 43.01
N THR A 2 19.05 2.73 42.31
CA THR A 2 18.67 2.51 40.91
C THR A 2 19.90 2.80 40.05
N VAL A 3 20.55 1.76 39.55
CA VAL A 3 21.68 1.89 38.63
C VAL A 3 21.14 2.49 37.33
N LYS A 4 21.57 3.70 36.97
CA LYS A 4 21.26 4.27 35.65
C LYS A 4 21.94 3.38 34.60
N PRO A 5 21.22 2.90 33.57
CA PRO A 5 21.85 2.15 32.50
C PRO A 5 22.92 3.02 31.84
N ASP A 6 24.12 2.46 31.65
CA ASP A 6 25.20 3.15 30.95
C ASP A 6 24.92 3.23 29.44
N ALA A 7 25.67 4.08 28.74
CA ALA A 7 25.49 4.31 27.30
C ALA A 7 25.64 3.02 26.46
N MET A 8 26.46 2.08 26.93
CA MET A 8 26.69 0.79 26.27
C MET A 8 25.45 -0.10 26.35
N LEU A 9 24.86 -0.24 27.54
CA LEU A 9 23.64 -1.00 27.74
C LEU A 9 22.47 -0.41 26.94
N LEU A 10 22.33 0.92 26.92
CA LEU A 10 21.30 1.60 26.12
C LEU A 10 21.45 1.32 24.62
N THR A 11 22.68 1.36 24.10
CA THR A 11 22.99 1.06 22.70
C THR A 11 22.62 -0.38 22.32
N ILE A 12 22.96 -1.34 23.19
CA ILE A 12 22.63 -2.76 22.99
C ILE A 12 21.12 -2.98 22.97
N VAL A 13 20.39 -2.36 23.91
CA VAL A 13 18.93 -2.50 23.96
C VAL A 13 18.27 -1.90 22.72
N PHE A 14 18.73 -0.74 22.24
CA PHE A 14 18.24 -0.19 20.98
C PHE A 14 18.51 -1.11 19.78
N ASP A 15 19.69 -1.72 19.69
CA ASP A 15 19.99 -2.68 18.63
C ASP A 15 19.07 -3.90 18.69
N ILE A 16 18.86 -4.47 19.88
CA ILE A 16 17.92 -5.60 20.07
C ILE A 16 16.51 -5.20 19.65
N CYS A 17 16.01 -4.06 20.11
CA CYS A 17 14.69 -3.54 19.73
C CYS A 17 14.58 -3.34 18.21
N GLY A 18 15.64 -2.89 17.56
CA GLY A 18 15.68 -2.68 16.11
C GLY A 18 15.64 -3.99 15.32
N ARG A 19 16.26 -5.05 15.85
CA ARG A 19 16.21 -6.40 15.25
C ARG A 19 14.84 -7.06 15.36
N LEU A 20 14.05 -6.70 16.37
CA LEU A 20 12.69 -7.23 16.55
C LEU A 20 11.71 -6.75 15.46
N ARG A 21 11.93 -5.56 14.90
CA ARG A 21 11.11 -4.96 13.81
C ARG A 21 9.59 -5.03 14.08
N ASN A 22 9.19 -4.83 15.33
CA ASN A 22 7.80 -4.95 15.77
C ASN A 22 7.42 -3.84 16.76
N GLU A 23 6.14 -3.80 17.11
CA GLU A 23 5.59 -2.77 17.98
C GLU A 23 6.16 -2.80 19.40
N ARG A 24 6.51 -3.99 19.93
CA ARG A 24 7.15 -4.10 21.25
C ARG A 24 8.51 -3.39 21.27
N GLY A 25 9.32 -3.59 20.24
CA GLY A 25 10.60 -2.89 20.08
C GLY A 25 10.42 -1.37 20.02
N LEU A 26 9.39 -0.89 19.30
CA LEU A 26 9.05 0.53 19.24
C LEU A 26 8.60 1.10 20.59
N THR A 27 7.73 0.40 21.32
CA THR A 27 7.24 0.85 22.63
C THR A 27 8.37 0.95 23.64
N ILE A 28 9.23 -0.07 23.72
CA ILE A 28 10.42 -0.04 24.57
C ILE A 28 11.32 1.12 24.15
N GLY A 29 11.59 1.26 22.86
CA GLY A 29 12.42 2.33 22.31
C GLY A 29 11.91 3.74 22.61
N ARG A 30 10.61 3.99 22.48
CA ARG A 30 9.99 5.31 22.80
C ARG A 30 10.03 5.60 24.30
N ASN A 31 9.76 4.60 25.13
CA ASN A 31 9.84 4.73 26.59
C ASN A 31 11.28 5.02 27.04
N MET A 32 12.26 4.38 26.43
CA MET A 32 13.66 4.71 26.67
C MET A 32 13.97 6.11 26.17
N LEU A 33 13.57 6.49 24.95
CA LEU A 33 13.82 7.81 24.40
C LEU A 33 13.25 8.95 25.27
N SER A 34 12.07 8.77 25.86
CA SER A 34 11.48 9.77 26.77
C SER A 34 12.28 9.92 28.06
N GLN A 35 12.81 8.82 28.59
CA GLN A 35 13.73 8.81 29.74
C GLN A 35 15.13 9.37 29.40
N LEU A 36 15.53 9.33 28.13
CA LEU A 36 16.79 9.86 27.60
C LEU A 36 16.76 11.36 27.28
N SER A 37 15.69 12.07 27.63
CA SER A 37 15.57 13.53 27.40
C SER A 37 16.70 14.37 28.02
N SER A 38 17.51 13.81 28.92
CA SER A 38 18.71 14.40 29.52
C SER A 38 20.05 13.90 28.98
N ILE A 39 20.06 12.87 28.12
CA ILE A 39 21.28 12.25 27.57
C ILE A 39 21.58 12.85 26.19
N HIS A 40 22.76 13.47 26.05
CA HIS A 40 23.25 14.09 24.81
C HIS A 40 24.30 13.25 24.09
N ASP A 41 24.48 11.99 24.49
CA ASP A 41 25.47 11.08 23.89
C ASP A 41 25.07 10.70 22.46
N THR A 42 25.83 11.18 21.49
CA THR A 42 25.60 10.94 20.05
C THR A 42 25.59 9.44 19.71
N ILE A 43 26.36 8.60 20.41
CA ILE A 43 26.42 7.15 20.15
C ILE A 43 25.06 6.51 20.48
N VAL A 44 24.50 6.84 21.64
CA VAL A 44 23.19 6.33 22.08
C VAL A 44 22.08 6.84 21.15
N LEU A 45 22.16 8.11 20.75
CA LEU A 45 21.19 8.73 19.84
C LEU A 45 21.26 8.10 18.44
N ASN A 46 22.45 7.79 17.92
CA ASN A 46 22.64 7.08 16.66
C ASN A 46 22.08 5.65 16.70
N ALA A 47 22.23 4.95 17.83
CA ALA A 47 21.63 3.63 18.04
C ALA A 47 20.09 3.70 18.05
N ALA A 48 19.53 4.72 18.72
CA ALA A 48 18.10 4.98 18.71
C ALA A 48 17.57 5.30 17.31
N LEU A 49 18.28 6.13 16.53
CA LEU A 49 17.95 6.40 15.11
C LEU A 49 17.88 5.11 14.31
N HIS A 50 18.92 4.27 14.39
CA HIS A 50 18.96 2.98 13.69
C HIS A 50 17.79 2.07 14.08
N MET A 51 17.43 2.03 15.37
CA MET A 51 16.30 1.26 15.88
C MET A 51 14.96 1.74 15.30
N PHE A 52 14.66 3.04 15.40
CA PHE A 52 13.40 3.59 14.87
C PHE A 52 13.29 3.40 13.36
N MET A 53 14.39 3.63 12.63
CA MET A 53 14.42 3.41 11.18
C MET A 53 14.23 1.92 10.81
N SER A 54 14.83 0.99 11.56
CA SER A 54 14.68 -0.46 11.36
C SER A 54 13.24 -0.94 11.61
N CYS A 55 12.51 -0.25 12.47
CA CYS A 55 11.09 -0.50 12.76
C CYS A 55 10.14 0.33 11.87
N ALA A 56 10.66 1.00 10.83
CA ALA A 56 9.91 1.87 9.91
C ALA A 56 9.18 3.06 10.57
N ASP A 57 9.56 3.46 11.79
CA ASP A 57 9.09 4.70 12.43
C ASP A 57 9.98 5.88 12.01
N THR A 58 9.87 6.24 10.74
CA THR A 58 10.65 7.33 10.13
C THR A 58 10.36 8.69 10.77
N THR A 59 9.14 8.91 11.26
CA THR A 59 8.74 10.18 11.86
C THR A 59 9.48 10.44 13.17
N THR A 60 9.52 9.45 14.07
CA THR A 60 10.27 9.59 15.33
C THR A 60 11.77 9.72 15.07
N ALA A 61 12.30 8.95 14.11
CA ALA A 61 13.71 9.05 13.74
C ALA A 61 14.08 10.43 13.18
N GLU A 62 13.28 11.01 12.28
CA GLU A 62 13.50 12.36 11.72
C GLU A 62 13.46 13.44 12.80
N GLN A 63 12.50 13.35 13.73
CA GLN A 63 12.42 14.26 14.88
C GLN A 63 13.65 14.15 15.77
N LEU A 64 14.08 12.92 16.06
CA LEU A 64 15.28 12.68 16.86
C LEU A 64 16.52 13.21 16.16
N PHE A 65 16.69 12.94 14.88
CA PHE A 65 17.82 13.39 14.07
C PHE A 65 17.94 14.92 14.11
N ASN A 66 16.83 15.63 13.95
CA ASN A 66 16.83 17.09 14.02
C ASN A 66 17.19 17.63 15.41
N ARG A 67 16.91 16.89 16.48
CA ARG A 67 17.25 17.26 17.88
C ARG A 67 18.72 17.01 18.25
N ILE A 68 19.45 16.18 17.51
CA ILE A 68 20.89 15.95 17.74
C ILE A 68 21.64 17.26 17.48
N LYS A 69 22.31 17.81 18.50
CA LYS A 69 23.05 19.08 18.42
C LYS A 69 24.25 18.98 17.47
N THR A 70 25.08 17.96 17.68
CA THR A 70 26.30 17.69 16.89
C THR A 70 26.11 16.37 16.15
N LYS A 71 25.71 16.45 14.88
CA LYS A 71 25.53 15.28 14.03
C LYS A 71 26.89 14.87 13.48
N ASP A 72 27.17 13.58 13.52
CA ASP A 72 28.37 13.00 12.93
C ASP A 72 28.02 12.13 11.71
N ILE A 73 29.04 11.62 11.02
CA ILE A 73 28.85 10.74 9.87
C ILE A 73 27.99 9.51 10.20
N ALA A 74 28.04 9.01 11.45
CA ALA A 74 27.23 7.89 11.90
C ALA A 74 25.74 8.26 12.06
N SER A 75 25.41 9.49 12.48
CA SER A 75 24.03 10.00 12.50
C SER A 75 23.43 10.00 11.09
N PHE A 76 24.17 10.51 10.11
CA PHE A 76 23.74 10.52 8.72
C PHE A 76 23.67 9.10 8.13
N GLY A 77 24.68 8.27 8.39
CA GLY A 77 24.73 6.88 7.94
C GLY A 77 23.57 6.03 8.47
N ALA A 78 23.17 6.20 9.74
CA ALA A 78 22.02 5.52 10.33
C ALA A 78 20.71 5.87 9.62
N MET A 79 20.50 7.16 9.34
CA MET A 79 19.32 7.65 8.60
C MET A 79 19.33 7.18 7.14
N MET A 80 20.46 7.31 6.44
CA MET A 80 20.59 6.88 5.04
C MET A 80 20.36 5.37 4.88
N LYS A 81 20.95 4.56 5.75
CA LYS A 81 20.71 3.11 5.81
C LYS A 81 19.25 2.79 6.04
N GLY A 82 18.63 3.50 6.99
CA GLY A 82 17.20 3.41 7.27
C GLY A 82 16.31 3.73 6.07
N TYR A 83 16.57 4.83 5.37
CA TYR A 83 15.81 5.23 4.19
C TYR A 83 15.94 4.21 3.07
N ASN A 84 17.15 3.69 2.81
CA ASN A 84 17.34 2.60 1.85
C ASN A 84 16.55 1.34 2.21
N MET A 85 16.47 0.98 3.50
CA MET A 85 15.67 -0.17 3.96
C MET A 85 14.17 0.05 3.80
N ASN A 86 13.71 1.30 3.95
CA ASN A 86 12.31 1.69 3.85
C ASN A 86 11.89 2.08 2.42
N ASN A 87 12.76 1.88 1.41
CA ASN A 87 12.58 2.26 0.00
C ASN A 87 12.40 3.77 -0.25
N ASP A 88 12.93 4.60 0.63
CA ASP A 88 12.94 6.06 0.52
C ASP A 88 14.27 6.58 -0.09
N SER A 89 14.75 5.95 -1.17
CA SER A 89 16.09 6.15 -1.75
C SER A 89 16.41 7.61 -2.08
N PHE A 90 15.41 8.41 -2.42
CA PHE A 90 15.60 9.82 -2.71
C PHE A 90 15.95 10.66 -1.47
N LYS A 91 15.43 10.29 -0.29
CA LYS A 91 15.81 10.96 0.96
C LYS A 91 17.28 10.73 1.32
N VAL A 92 17.87 9.62 0.85
CA VAL A 92 19.32 9.38 0.96
C VAL A 92 20.11 10.42 0.18
N LEU A 93 19.72 10.71 -1.07
CA LEU A 93 20.40 11.73 -1.89
C LEU A 93 20.26 13.12 -1.27
N THR A 94 19.06 13.47 -0.80
CA THR A 94 18.82 14.71 -0.05
C THR A 94 19.73 14.82 1.17
N LEU A 95 19.82 13.75 1.95
CA LEU A 95 20.60 13.73 3.17
C LEU A 95 22.10 13.77 2.89
N PHE A 96 22.54 13.27 1.73
CA PHE A 96 23.93 13.34 1.27
C PHE A 96 24.34 14.75 0.88
N GLU A 97 23.47 15.50 0.19
CA GLU A 97 23.75 16.92 -0.09
C GLU A 97 23.83 17.72 1.21
N ARG A 98 22.92 17.47 2.17
CA ARG A 98 22.98 18.10 3.49
C ARG A 98 24.26 17.76 4.26
N LEU A 99 24.73 16.51 4.20
CA LEU A 99 26.00 16.10 4.83
C LEU A 99 27.17 16.92 4.30
N ILE A 100 27.16 17.23 2.99
CA ILE A 100 28.22 18.01 2.34
C ILE A 100 28.07 19.51 2.64
N GLU A 101 26.84 20.03 2.70
CA GLU A 101 26.55 21.40 3.15
C GLU A 101 26.97 21.63 4.61
N ASP A 102 26.83 20.61 5.46
CA ASP A 102 27.28 20.62 6.86
C ASP A 102 28.82 20.42 6.99
N GLU A 103 29.56 20.43 5.87
CA GLU A 103 31.02 20.28 5.78
C GLU A 103 31.58 18.99 6.41
N ILE A 104 30.75 17.93 6.48
CA ILE A 104 31.16 16.62 6.97
C ILE A 104 31.73 15.81 5.80
N GLU A 105 32.96 15.31 5.92
CA GLU A 105 33.61 14.53 4.86
C GLU A 105 32.95 13.14 4.71
N PRO A 106 32.43 12.78 3.51
CA PRO A 106 31.85 11.46 3.30
C PRO A 106 32.91 10.36 3.27
N ASP A 107 32.64 9.28 4.00
CA ASP A 107 33.46 8.06 3.98
C ASP A 107 32.96 7.06 2.93
N ILE A 108 33.68 5.95 2.78
CA ILE A 108 33.32 4.90 1.84
C ILE A 108 31.92 4.33 2.09
N ILE A 109 31.50 4.19 3.35
CA ILE A 109 30.19 3.65 3.72
C ILE A 109 29.09 4.61 3.27
N THR A 110 29.29 5.92 3.42
CA THR A 110 28.40 6.97 2.94
C THR A 110 28.21 6.85 1.42
N PHE A 111 29.30 6.73 0.66
CA PHE A 111 29.20 6.53 -0.79
C PHE A 111 28.49 5.23 -1.17
N VAL A 112 28.74 4.12 -0.48
CA VAL A 112 28.02 2.86 -0.71
C VAL A 112 26.52 3.01 -0.44
N LEU A 113 26.12 3.73 0.60
CA LEU A 113 24.70 4.02 0.88
C LEU A 113 24.06 4.87 -0.23
N VAL A 114 24.78 5.87 -0.74
CA VAL A 114 24.33 6.70 -1.86
C VAL A 114 24.24 5.89 -3.15
N ILE A 115 25.23 5.05 -3.45
CA ILE A 115 25.24 4.13 -4.61
C ILE A 115 24.04 3.17 -4.53
N ASN A 116 23.77 2.58 -3.37
CA ASN A 116 22.61 1.72 -3.16
C ASN A 116 21.29 2.46 -3.39
N ALA A 117 21.21 3.72 -2.95
CA ALA A 117 20.06 4.57 -3.26
C ALA A 117 19.93 4.80 -4.78
N CYS A 118 21.03 5.12 -5.47
CA CYS A 118 21.06 5.24 -6.93
C CYS A 118 20.65 3.94 -7.63
N ALA A 119 21.06 2.79 -7.11
CA ALA A 119 20.71 1.47 -7.61
C ALA A 119 19.21 1.19 -7.48
N GLN A 120 18.61 1.54 -6.32
CA GLN A 120 17.18 1.45 -6.09
C GLN A 120 16.39 2.44 -6.96
N ILE A 121 16.94 3.63 -7.24
CA ILE A 121 16.32 4.58 -8.16
C ILE A 121 16.41 4.06 -9.59
N GLY A 122 17.57 3.56 -10.04
CA GLY A 122 17.79 2.95 -11.36
C GLY A 122 18.01 3.96 -12.50
N MET A 123 18.56 5.15 -12.24
CA MET A 123 18.89 6.13 -13.30
C MET A 123 20.39 6.19 -13.59
N ILE A 124 20.79 5.97 -14.84
CA ILE A 124 22.18 6.09 -15.30
C ILE A 124 22.78 7.49 -15.03
N SER A 125 22.01 8.54 -15.27
CA SER A 125 22.45 9.92 -15.03
C SER A 125 22.74 10.19 -13.56
N CYS A 126 21.91 9.65 -12.67
CA CYS A 126 22.11 9.69 -11.22
C CYS A 126 23.37 8.94 -10.80
N CYS A 127 23.56 7.73 -11.35
CA CYS A 127 24.76 6.92 -11.15
C CYS A 127 26.04 7.68 -11.54
N ARG A 128 26.05 8.30 -12.74
CA ARG A 128 27.21 9.06 -13.24
C ARG A 128 27.53 10.28 -12.37
N SER A 129 26.52 11.03 -11.93
CA SER A 129 26.73 12.19 -11.07
C SER A 129 27.35 11.80 -9.74
N VAL A 130 26.88 10.72 -9.11
CA VAL A 130 27.46 10.23 -7.86
C VAL A 130 28.88 9.73 -8.07
N ILE A 131 29.13 8.91 -9.10
CA ILE A 131 30.48 8.41 -9.41
C ILE A 131 31.49 9.55 -9.56
N SER A 132 31.10 10.66 -10.21
CA SER A 132 32.01 11.81 -10.41
C SER A 132 32.47 12.48 -9.09
N ARG A 133 31.76 12.22 -7.98
CA ARG A 133 32.06 12.74 -6.64
C ARG A 133 32.83 11.74 -5.77
N ILE A 134 32.97 10.48 -6.21
CA ILE A 134 33.67 9.44 -5.45
C ILE A 134 35.18 9.68 -5.58
N PRO A 135 35.94 9.80 -4.47
CA PRO A 135 37.39 9.85 -4.50
C PRO A 135 37.99 8.63 -5.22
N LYS A 136 39.05 8.85 -6.01
CA LYS A 136 39.68 7.79 -6.81
C LYS A 136 40.09 6.57 -5.98
N GLN A 137 40.53 6.77 -4.74
CA GLN A 137 40.89 5.68 -3.84
C GLN A 137 39.70 4.76 -3.50
N PHE A 138 38.49 5.30 -3.39
CA PHE A 138 37.29 4.50 -3.09
C PHE A 138 36.77 3.75 -4.31
N LEU A 139 37.04 4.23 -5.54
CA LEU A 139 36.69 3.50 -6.78
C LEU A 139 37.49 2.19 -6.95
N LEU A 140 38.62 2.07 -6.26
CA LEU A 140 39.44 0.84 -6.23
C LEU A 140 39.06 -0.10 -5.07
N ASP A 141 38.21 0.36 -4.14
CA ASP A 141 37.76 -0.48 -3.03
C ASP A 141 36.69 -1.47 -3.49
N LYS A 142 36.82 -2.73 -3.05
CA LYS A 142 35.95 -3.82 -3.47
C LYS A 142 34.49 -3.63 -3.04
N TYR A 143 34.23 -3.08 -1.85
CA TYR A 143 32.86 -2.84 -1.40
C TYR A 143 32.18 -1.78 -2.28
N CYS A 144 32.92 -0.74 -2.64
CA CYS A 144 32.44 0.28 -3.57
C CYS A 144 32.21 -0.31 -4.97
N GLN A 145 33.17 -1.06 -5.51
CA GLN A 145 33.06 -1.72 -6.82
C GLN A 145 31.85 -2.66 -6.90
N ASN A 146 31.62 -3.47 -5.86
CA ASN A 146 30.46 -4.36 -5.77
C ASN A 146 29.13 -3.58 -5.79
N ALA A 147 29.05 -2.47 -5.05
CA ALA A 147 27.88 -1.60 -5.07
C ALA A 147 27.67 -0.94 -6.44
N LEU A 148 28.75 -0.53 -7.13
CA LEU A 148 28.70 0.03 -8.47
C LEU A 148 28.21 -1.00 -9.51
N ILE A 149 28.63 -2.27 -9.41
CA ILE A 149 28.15 -3.35 -10.28
C ILE A 149 26.63 -3.53 -10.12
N ASP A 150 26.12 -3.62 -8.89
CA ASP A 150 24.67 -3.73 -8.62
C ASP A 150 23.90 -2.50 -9.15
N MET A 151 24.45 -1.32 -8.93
CA MET A 151 23.89 -0.05 -9.40
C MET A 151 23.77 -0.01 -10.93
N TRP A 152 24.86 -0.30 -11.65
CA TRP A 152 24.86 -0.32 -13.11
C TRP A 152 23.97 -1.41 -13.69
N GLY A 153 23.97 -2.59 -13.08
CA GLY A 153 23.07 -3.69 -13.43
C GLY A 153 21.60 -3.31 -13.33
N LYS A 154 21.18 -2.68 -12.23
CA LYS A 154 19.80 -2.20 -12.03
C LYS A 154 19.44 -1.02 -12.92
N ALA A 155 20.40 -0.16 -13.24
CA ALA A 155 20.22 0.95 -14.17
C ALA A 155 20.17 0.53 -15.65
N GLY A 156 20.45 -0.74 -15.95
CA GLY A 156 20.39 -1.32 -17.29
C GLY A 156 21.65 -1.13 -18.14
N SER A 157 22.77 -0.67 -17.56
CA SER A 157 24.04 -0.52 -18.27
C SER A 157 24.98 -1.66 -17.89
N LEU A 158 24.76 -2.81 -18.51
CA LEU A 158 25.51 -4.02 -18.19
C LEU A 158 26.99 -3.92 -18.59
N GLU A 159 27.32 -3.14 -19.62
CA GLU A 159 28.70 -2.96 -20.10
C GLU A 159 29.58 -2.30 -19.02
N GLU A 160 29.05 -1.31 -18.30
CA GLU A 160 29.74 -0.65 -17.19
C GLU A 160 29.93 -1.60 -16.01
N ALA A 161 28.89 -2.38 -15.67
CA ALA A 161 28.95 -3.39 -14.62
C ALA A 161 30.04 -4.45 -14.93
N GLN A 162 30.10 -4.94 -16.16
CA GLN A 162 31.12 -5.88 -16.62
C GLN A 162 32.51 -5.29 -16.56
N ARG A 163 32.69 -4.04 -17.02
CA ARG A 163 34.00 -3.37 -16.99
C ARG A 163 34.54 -3.27 -15.58
N ILE A 164 33.70 -2.88 -14.60
CA ILE A 164 34.10 -2.79 -13.20
C ILE A 164 34.45 -4.17 -12.65
N PHE A 165 33.62 -5.18 -12.93
CA PHE A 165 33.89 -6.55 -12.50
C PHE A 165 35.25 -7.08 -12.99
N GLN A 166 35.64 -6.75 -14.24
CA GLN A 166 36.92 -7.14 -14.82
C GLN A 166 38.13 -6.46 -14.18
N THR A 167 37.95 -5.30 -13.53
CA THR A 167 39.03 -4.60 -12.82
C THR A 167 39.31 -5.13 -11.42
N ILE A 168 38.47 -6.04 -10.90
CA ILE A 168 38.64 -6.61 -9.56
C ILE A 168 39.71 -7.70 -9.61
N ASP A 169 40.87 -7.46 -8.98
CA ASP A 169 42.02 -8.40 -8.95
C ASP A 169 41.63 -9.78 -8.39
N LYS A 170 40.74 -9.82 -7.39
CA LYS A 170 40.19 -11.05 -6.78
C LYS A 170 38.70 -10.89 -6.43
N PRO A 171 37.79 -11.22 -7.37
CA PRO A 171 36.35 -11.17 -7.11
C PRO A 171 35.97 -12.11 -5.97
N ASP A 172 35.15 -11.63 -5.04
CA ASP A 172 34.60 -12.45 -3.96
C ASP A 172 33.15 -12.85 -4.24
N VAL A 173 32.54 -13.56 -3.29
CA VAL A 173 31.14 -13.99 -3.39
C VAL A 173 30.19 -12.81 -3.67
N VAL A 174 30.46 -11.63 -3.10
CA VAL A 174 29.61 -10.45 -3.30
C VAL A 174 29.80 -9.90 -4.72
N SER A 175 31.04 -9.87 -5.23
CA SER A 175 31.33 -9.47 -6.62
C SER A 175 30.62 -10.36 -7.63
N PHE A 176 30.72 -11.69 -7.49
CA PHE A 176 30.04 -12.63 -8.37
C PHE A 176 28.52 -12.52 -8.25
N GLY A 177 27.99 -12.39 -7.03
CA GLY A 177 26.56 -12.24 -6.78
C GLY A 177 25.98 -11.00 -7.44
N ALA A 178 26.66 -9.86 -7.34
CA ALA A 178 26.26 -8.60 -7.99
C ALA A 178 26.24 -8.75 -9.52
N MET A 179 27.26 -9.37 -10.11
CA MET A 179 27.37 -9.53 -11.56
C MET A 179 26.36 -10.55 -12.13
N ILE A 180 26.13 -11.68 -11.44
CA ILE A 180 25.09 -12.67 -11.80
C ILE A 180 23.71 -12.03 -11.74
N ASN A 181 23.42 -11.26 -10.69
CA ASN A 181 22.17 -10.52 -10.57
C ASN A 181 22.01 -9.48 -11.69
N ALA A 182 23.07 -8.74 -12.03
CA ALA A 182 23.06 -7.77 -13.13
C ALA A 182 22.74 -8.44 -14.48
N PHE A 183 23.31 -9.62 -14.76
CA PHE A 183 22.93 -10.41 -15.94
C PHE A 183 21.46 -10.82 -15.92
N GLY A 184 20.97 -11.32 -14.79
CA GLY A 184 19.58 -11.74 -14.63
C GLY A 184 18.56 -10.62 -14.80
N LEU A 185 18.84 -9.42 -14.27
CA LEU A 185 17.96 -8.25 -14.41
C LEU A 185 17.89 -7.71 -15.86
N ASN A 186 18.93 -7.96 -16.65
CA ASN A 186 19.02 -7.52 -18.05
C ASN A 186 18.67 -8.64 -19.04
N GLY A 187 18.06 -9.73 -18.58
CA GLY A 187 17.60 -10.83 -19.43
C GLY A 187 18.71 -11.70 -20.01
N MET A 188 19.95 -11.56 -19.55
CA MET A 188 21.12 -12.32 -20.02
C MET A 188 21.40 -13.54 -19.14
N GLY A 189 20.38 -14.37 -18.90
CA GLY A 189 20.46 -15.55 -18.02
C GLY A 189 21.54 -16.54 -18.42
N SER A 190 21.79 -16.76 -19.72
CA SER A 190 22.85 -17.67 -20.18
C SER A 190 24.23 -17.20 -19.71
N SER A 191 24.53 -15.91 -19.82
CA SER A 191 25.77 -15.32 -19.30
C SER A 191 25.87 -15.43 -17.78
N ALA A 192 24.73 -15.34 -17.07
CA ALA A 192 24.67 -15.53 -15.62
C ALA A 192 25.06 -16.98 -15.24
N VAL A 193 24.51 -17.97 -15.96
CA VAL A 193 24.83 -19.39 -15.78
C VAL A 193 26.29 -19.68 -16.12
N ASP A 194 26.82 -19.11 -17.20
CA ASP A 194 28.23 -19.28 -17.59
C ASP A 194 29.19 -18.66 -16.57
N LEU A 195 28.85 -17.51 -15.99
CA LEU A 195 29.63 -16.92 -14.91
C LEU A 195 29.55 -17.78 -13.64
N TYR A 196 28.37 -18.28 -13.28
CA TYR A 196 28.17 -19.19 -12.16
C TYR A 196 29.01 -20.48 -12.32
N ARG A 197 29.05 -21.07 -13.52
CA ARG A 197 29.84 -22.28 -13.82
C ARG A 197 31.35 -22.05 -13.75
N ARG A 198 31.83 -20.85 -14.10
CA ARG A 198 33.25 -20.46 -14.02
C ARG A 198 33.69 -20.04 -12.61
N MET A 199 32.75 -19.68 -11.74
CA MET A 199 33.04 -19.31 -10.35
C MET A 199 33.60 -20.52 -9.58
N PRO A 200 34.64 -20.34 -8.75
CA PRO A 200 35.20 -21.40 -7.91
C PRO A 200 34.12 -22.06 -7.05
N VAL A 201 34.13 -23.39 -6.99
CA VAL A 201 33.05 -24.19 -6.36
C VAL A 201 32.94 -23.89 -4.87
N ASP A 202 34.06 -23.65 -4.19
CA ASP A 202 34.16 -23.28 -2.78
C ASP A 202 33.52 -21.94 -2.43
N MET A 203 33.37 -21.04 -3.40
CA MET A 203 32.71 -19.75 -3.21
C MET A 203 31.20 -19.80 -3.44
N ARG A 204 30.67 -20.88 -4.03
CA ARG A 204 29.24 -20.99 -4.34
C ARG A 204 28.47 -21.25 -3.05
N ASN A 205 27.69 -20.27 -2.63
CA ASN A 205 26.86 -20.36 -1.43
C ASN A 205 25.38 -20.17 -1.79
N GLU A 206 24.51 -20.28 -0.77
CA GLU A 206 23.05 -20.10 -0.89
C GLU A 206 22.68 -18.83 -1.69
N ILE A 207 23.35 -17.71 -1.45
CA ILE A 207 23.06 -16.43 -2.11
C ILE A 207 23.32 -16.51 -3.61
N ILE A 208 24.48 -17.06 -4.01
CA ILE A 208 24.84 -17.22 -5.42
C ILE A 208 23.86 -18.17 -6.14
N HIS A 209 23.46 -19.26 -5.48
CA HIS A 209 22.48 -20.19 -6.03
C HIS A 209 21.14 -19.50 -6.30
N ILE A 210 20.66 -18.66 -5.37
CA ILE A 210 19.44 -17.88 -5.56
C ILE A 210 19.60 -16.90 -6.73
N CYS A 211 20.73 -16.19 -6.81
CA CYS A 211 20.97 -15.24 -7.90
C CYS A 211 20.92 -15.91 -9.28
N VAL A 212 21.54 -17.09 -9.45
CA VAL A 212 21.54 -17.78 -10.75
C VAL A 212 20.17 -18.39 -11.08
N LEU A 213 19.42 -18.89 -10.09
CA LEU A 213 18.05 -19.38 -10.29
C LEU A 213 17.10 -18.24 -10.69
N ASN A 214 17.21 -17.07 -10.04
CA ASN A 214 16.45 -15.87 -10.43
C ASN A 214 16.81 -15.40 -11.84
N ALA A 215 18.09 -15.46 -12.22
CA ALA A 215 18.51 -15.14 -13.59
C ALA A 215 17.90 -16.11 -14.61
N CYS A 216 17.85 -17.41 -14.30
CA CYS A 216 17.18 -18.40 -15.15
C CYS A 216 15.67 -18.14 -15.25
N SER A 217 15.04 -17.78 -14.12
CA SER A 217 13.63 -17.40 -14.00
C SER A 217 13.29 -16.23 -14.92
N HIS A 218 14.10 -15.16 -14.90
CA HIS A 218 13.89 -13.98 -15.75
C HIS A 218 14.15 -14.23 -17.25
N SER A 219 14.98 -15.21 -17.59
CA SER A 219 15.39 -15.50 -18.97
C SER A 219 14.73 -16.74 -19.58
N GLY A 220 13.80 -17.41 -18.88
CA GLY A 220 13.12 -18.58 -19.42
C GLY A 220 14.02 -19.83 -19.55
N LEU A 221 15.10 -19.93 -18.78
CA LEU A 221 16.06 -21.05 -18.83
C LEU A 221 15.74 -22.17 -17.83
N ILE A 222 14.58 -22.83 -17.98
CA ILE A 222 14.13 -23.84 -17.01
C ILE A 222 15.08 -25.04 -16.89
N GLU A 223 15.62 -25.53 -18.00
CA GLU A 223 16.48 -26.72 -17.98
C GLU A 223 17.80 -26.44 -17.25
N GLU A 224 18.33 -25.23 -17.39
CA GLU A 224 19.52 -24.82 -16.65
C GLU A 224 19.23 -24.66 -15.16
N ALA A 225 18.08 -24.06 -14.81
CA ALA A 225 17.63 -23.98 -13.42
C ALA A 225 17.46 -25.38 -12.80
N ARG A 226 16.86 -26.32 -13.53
CA ARG A 226 16.68 -27.73 -13.11
C ARG A 226 18.02 -28.42 -12.91
N SER A 227 18.96 -28.26 -13.83
CA SER A 227 20.30 -28.83 -13.71
C SER A 227 20.99 -28.31 -12.46
N ILE A 228 21.04 -26.98 -12.30
CA ILE A 228 21.69 -26.36 -11.13
C ILE A 228 21.02 -26.83 -9.85
N PHE A 229 19.69 -26.72 -9.74
CA PHE A 229 18.93 -27.07 -8.54
C PHE A 229 19.12 -28.53 -8.13
N ARG A 230 19.24 -29.46 -9.09
CA ARG A 230 19.48 -30.88 -8.82
C ARG A 230 20.80 -31.12 -8.11
N ASP A 231 21.83 -30.37 -8.49
CA ASP A 231 23.19 -30.51 -7.97
C ASP A 231 23.38 -29.81 -6.61
N LEU A 232 22.40 -29.03 -6.15
CA LEU A 232 22.46 -28.34 -4.86
C LEU A 232 22.15 -29.28 -3.70
N SER A 233 23.03 -29.27 -2.69
CA SER A 233 22.82 -29.93 -1.40
C SER A 233 23.48 -29.12 -0.28
N PRO A 234 22.75 -28.73 0.79
CA PRO A 234 21.32 -28.95 1.03
C PRO A 234 20.43 -27.99 0.24
N LYS A 235 19.24 -28.43 -0.14
CA LYS A 235 18.18 -27.56 -0.69
C LYS A 235 17.49 -26.87 0.48
N THR A 236 17.83 -25.61 0.74
CA THR A 236 17.19 -24.82 1.81
C THR A 236 15.84 -24.26 1.36
N THR A 237 15.02 -23.79 2.29
CA THR A 237 13.73 -23.15 1.99
C THR A 237 13.87 -22.01 0.99
N LYS A 238 14.93 -21.21 1.07
CA LYS A 238 15.15 -20.08 0.16
C LYS A 238 15.47 -20.53 -1.26
N ILE A 239 16.33 -21.56 -1.41
CA ILE A 239 16.69 -22.12 -2.72
C ILE A 239 15.47 -22.78 -3.36
N THR A 240 14.70 -23.55 -2.58
CA THR A 240 13.44 -24.16 -3.06
C THR A 240 12.43 -23.10 -3.48
N THR A 241 12.28 -22.01 -2.71
CA THR A 241 11.39 -20.90 -3.08
C THR A 241 11.81 -20.23 -4.38
N ALA A 242 13.12 -20.03 -4.60
CA ALA A 242 13.62 -19.48 -5.86
C ALA A 242 13.34 -20.42 -7.05
N MET A 243 13.45 -21.74 -6.87
CA MET A 243 13.08 -22.72 -7.89
C MET A 243 11.57 -22.73 -8.17
N VAL A 244 10.74 -22.62 -7.13
CA VAL A 244 9.28 -22.52 -7.26
C VAL A 244 8.88 -21.23 -8.01
N ASP A 245 9.50 -20.08 -7.70
CA ASP A 245 9.30 -18.84 -8.48
C ASP A 245 9.67 -19.03 -9.95
N CYS A 246 10.83 -19.65 -10.22
CA CYS A 246 11.26 -19.99 -11.57
C CYS A 246 10.23 -20.84 -12.33
N MET A 247 9.81 -21.97 -11.75
CA MET A 247 8.79 -22.85 -12.34
C MET A 247 7.46 -22.14 -12.56
N SER A 248 7.06 -21.28 -11.62
CA SER A 248 5.81 -20.52 -11.68
C SER A 248 5.81 -19.52 -12.85
N ARG A 249 6.90 -18.76 -13.03
CA ARG A 249 7.03 -17.82 -14.17
C ARG A 249 7.06 -18.52 -15.53
N MET A 250 7.49 -19.78 -15.55
CA MET A 250 7.52 -20.62 -16.74
C MET A 250 6.25 -21.46 -16.93
N ARG A 251 5.25 -21.27 -16.06
CA ARG A 251 3.92 -21.92 -16.11
C ARG A 251 3.95 -23.44 -15.90
N ILE A 252 4.90 -23.94 -15.12
CA ILE A 252 5.03 -25.37 -14.79
C ILE A 252 4.50 -25.60 -13.37
N PHE A 253 3.22 -25.30 -13.15
CA PHE A 253 2.61 -25.25 -11.82
C PHE A 253 2.53 -26.62 -11.14
N ASP A 254 2.31 -27.69 -11.90
CA ASP A 254 2.18 -29.04 -11.33
C ASP A 254 3.50 -29.51 -10.69
N GLU A 255 4.64 -29.24 -11.35
CA GLU A 255 5.95 -29.54 -10.78
C GLU A 255 6.31 -28.62 -9.62
N ALA A 256 5.93 -27.33 -9.70
CA ALA A 256 6.12 -26.38 -8.61
C ALA A 256 5.36 -26.83 -7.34
N GLN A 257 4.10 -27.25 -7.50
CA GLN A 257 3.28 -27.77 -6.41
C GLN A 257 3.88 -29.06 -5.85
N LYS A 258 4.27 -30.00 -6.72
CA LYS A 258 4.94 -31.23 -6.28
C LYS A 258 6.22 -30.95 -5.49
N LEU A 259 7.03 -29.98 -5.93
CA LEU A 259 8.25 -29.60 -5.22
C LEU A 259 7.95 -28.99 -3.84
N ILE A 260 6.85 -28.23 -3.70
CA ILE A 260 6.38 -27.74 -2.40
C ILE A 260 6.00 -28.92 -1.51
N ASP A 261 5.16 -29.83 -2.02
CA ASP A 261 4.68 -30.99 -1.26
C ASP A 261 5.85 -31.89 -0.80
N ASP A 262 6.80 -32.19 -1.70
CA ASP A 262 8.00 -32.98 -1.42
C ASP A 262 8.92 -32.29 -0.39
N PHE A 263 9.01 -30.95 -0.44
CA PHE A 263 9.83 -30.17 0.49
C PHE A 263 9.21 -30.08 1.89
N GLU A 264 7.90 -29.92 1.97
CA GLU A 264 7.13 -29.92 3.24
C GLU A 264 7.24 -31.28 3.94
N GLN A 265 7.19 -32.39 3.20
CA GLN A 265 7.34 -33.75 3.77
C GLN A 265 8.74 -34.04 4.35
N PHE A 266 9.80 -33.38 3.87
CA PHE A 266 11.19 -33.69 4.25
C PHE A 266 11.77 -32.78 5.35
N ASN A 267 11.23 -31.58 5.57
CA ASN A 267 11.81 -30.57 6.47
C ASN A 267 10.92 -30.18 7.65
N ASP A 268 9.70 -30.74 7.78
CA ASP A 268 8.86 -30.49 8.94
C ASP A 268 8.83 -31.72 9.89
N PRO A 269 9.58 -31.71 11.00
CA PRO A 269 9.47 -32.75 12.03
C PRO A 269 8.22 -32.55 12.91
N TYR A 270 7.38 -31.53 12.65
CA TYR A 270 6.24 -31.20 13.48
C TYR A 270 4.93 -31.74 12.87
N PRO A 271 4.04 -32.32 13.70
CA PRO A 271 2.75 -32.76 13.23
C PRO A 271 1.91 -31.57 12.76
N GLU A 272 1.47 -31.62 11.50
CA GLU A 272 0.48 -30.70 10.95
C GLU A 272 -0.89 -31.01 11.60
N PHE A 273 -1.53 -29.98 12.15
CA PHE A 273 -2.90 -30.09 12.63
C PHE A 273 -3.81 -29.27 11.72
N ARG A 274 -4.89 -29.87 11.25
CA ARG A 274 -6.01 -29.14 10.60
C ARG A 274 -7.11 -28.85 11.62
N ALA A 275 -8.05 -27.98 11.26
CA ALA A 275 -9.21 -27.75 12.13
C ALA A 275 -10.00 -29.06 12.28
N HIS A 276 -10.27 -29.43 13.53
CA HIS A 276 -10.91 -30.67 13.96
C HIS A 276 -10.13 -31.95 13.59
N ASP A 277 -8.82 -31.84 13.40
CA ASP A 277 -7.98 -32.96 12.99
C ASP A 277 -7.87 -34.02 14.11
N ARG A 278 -8.23 -35.25 13.76
CA ARG A 278 -8.15 -36.45 14.61
C ARG A 278 -7.20 -37.51 14.06
N SER A 279 -6.43 -37.18 13.02
CA SER A 279 -5.49 -38.11 12.39
C SER A 279 -4.26 -38.42 13.25
N ASN A 280 -3.96 -37.58 14.24
CA ASN A 280 -2.84 -37.78 15.16
C ASN A 280 -3.11 -38.96 16.13
N PRO A 281 -2.15 -39.91 16.31
CA PRO A 281 -2.31 -41.04 17.24
C PRO A 281 -2.63 -40.64 18.69
N GLN A 282 -2.18 -39.46 19.14
CA GLN A 282 -2.44 -38.91 20.46
C GLN A 282 -3.66 -37.97 20.50
N SER A 283 -4.51 -37.97 19.46
CA SER A 283 -5.65 -37.05 19.37
C SER A 283 -6.52 -37.06 20.63
N ALA A 284 -6.79 -38.23 21.22
CA ALA A 284 -7.57 -38.32 22.45
C ALA A 284 -6.95 -37.55 23.63
N GLU A 285 -5.63 -37.60 23.78
CA GLU A 285 -4.88 -36.88 24.83
C GLU A 285 -4.85 -35.37 24.53
N ILE A 286 -4.65 -34.98 23.27
CA ILE A 286 -4.62 -33.57 22.83
C ILE A 286 -5.97 -32.89 23.13
N TYR A 287 -7.08 -33.55 22.83
CA TYR A 287 -8.41 -33.02 23.12
C TYR A 287 -8.70 -32.98 24.63
N ALA A 288 -8.22 -33.96 25.41
CA ALA A 288 -8.36 -33.92 26.87
C ALA A 288 -7.58 -32.75 27.49
N GLU A 289 -6.40 -32.44 26.99
CA GLU A 289 -5.59 -31.31 27.44
C GLU A 289 -6.20 -29.96 27.01
N LEU A 290 -6.80 -29.89 25.81
CA LEU A 290 -7.59 -28.72 25.39
C LEU A 290 -8.80 -28.46 26.30
N ASP A 291 -9.50 -29.50 26.70
CA ASP A 291 -10.63 -29.40 27.63
C ASP A 291 -10.14 -28.94 29.01
N ARG A 292 -8.97 -29.40 29.47
CA ARG A 292 -8.36 -28.95 30.72
C ARG A 292 -8.03 -27.46 30.68
N ILE A 293 -7.33 -27.01 29.63
CA ILE A 293 -6.96 -25.60 29.42
C ILE A 293 -8.20 -24.71 29.32
N SER A 294 -9.23 -25.18 28.59
CA SER A 294 -10.47 -24.40 28.39
C SER A 294 -11.23 -24.20 29.71
N LYS A 295 -11.34 -25.23 30.55
CA LYS A 295 -11.92 -25.12 31.89
C LYS A 295 -11.14 -24.15 32.78
N GLU A 296 -9.81 -24.21 32.73
CA GLU A 296 -8.95 -23.32 33.52
C GLU A 296 -9.09 -21.85 33.08
N LEU A 297 -9.19 -21.59 31.77
CA LEU A 297 -9.46 -20.25 31.24
C LEU A 297 -10.82 -19.71 31.70
N ILE A 298 -11.86 -20.54 31.70
CA ILE A 298 -13.20 -20.15 32.18
C ILE A 298 -13.18 -19.81 33.67
N VAL A 299 -12.50 -20.62 34.50
CA VAL A 299 -12.34 -20.34 35.93
C VAL A 299 -11.62 -19.00 36.18
N ASN A 300 -10.71 -18.61 35.29
CA ASN A 300 -10.02 -17.33 35.32
C ASN A 300 -10.79 -16.17 34.64
N GLY A 301 -12.09 -16.35 34.36
CA GLY A 301 -12.98 -15.30 33.84
C GLY A 301 -13.01 -15.16 32.33
N HIS A 302 -12.45 -16.10 31.56
CA HIS A 302 -12.55 -16.09 30.11
C HIS A 302 -13.89 -16.67 29.63
N HIS A 303 -14.68 -15.87 28.91
CA HIS A 303 -15.94 -16.32 28.31
C HIS A 303 -15.77 -16.51 26.80
N TYR A 304 -16.10 -17.71 26.30
CA TYR A 304 -16.14 -17.97 24.86
C TYR A 304 -17.38 -17.31 24.25
N ASP A 305 -17.17 -16.42 23.28
CA ASP A 305 -18.27 -15.75 22.60
C ASP A 305 -18.99 -16.72 21.64
N SER A 306 -20.23 -17.07 21.99
CA SER A 306 -21.07 -17.99 21.21
C SER A 306 -21.65 -17.37 19.94
N SER A 307 -21.55 -16.05 19.74
CA SER A 307 -22.14 -15.34 18.59
C SER A 307 -21.50 -15.72 17.23
N TRP A 308 -20.35 -16.39 17.27
CA TRP A 308 -19.57 -16.78 16.09
C TRP A 308 -19.90 -18.16 15.53
N ILE A 309 -20.77 -18.92 16.20
CA ILE A 309 -21.24 -20.22 15.69
C ILE A 309 -22.48 -19.96 14.82
N THR A 310 -22.26 -19.81 13.51
CA THR A 310 -23.31 -19.50 12.52
C THR A 310 -24.24 -20.67 12.21
N ARG A 311 -24.01 -21.85 12.81
CA ARG A 311 -24.84 -23.05 12.67
C ARG A 311 -25.46 -23.44 14.01
N GLN A 312 -26.66 -24.04 14.00
CA GLN A 312 -27.21 -24.67 15.20
C GLN A 312 -26.30 -25.82 15.65
N LEU A 313 -25.94 -25.83 16.93
CA LEU A 313 -25.20 -26.91 17.58
C LEU A 313 -26.09 -28.16 17.65
N LYS A 314 -25.51 -29.33 17.40
CA LYS A 314 -26.20 -30.60 17.64
C LYS A 314 -26.39 -30.82 19.14
N LYS A 315 -27.29 -31.74 19.52
CA LYS A 315 -27.71 -31.97 20.91
C LYS A 315 -26.56 -32.37 21.86
N ASP A 316 -25.45 -32.80 21.28
CA ASP A 316 -24.21 -33.28 21.89
C ASP A 316 -23.02 -32.31 21.72
N GLU A 317 -23.19 -31.18 21.03
CA GLU A 317 -22.14 -30.16 20.83
C GLU A 317 -22.33 -28.99 21.80
N THR A 318 -21.27 -28.60 22.50
CA THR A 318 -21.20 -27.33 23.26
C THR A 318 -20.47 -26.26 22.44
N THR A 319 -20.73 -24.97 22.71
CA THR A 319 -20.00 -23.84 22.13
C THR A 319 -18.48 -24.02 22.26
N GLU A 320 -18.06 -24.54 23.41
CA GLU A 320 -16.67 -24.89 23.74
C GLU A 320 -16.12 -26.00 22.84
N SER A 321 -16.87 -27.08 22.62
CA SER A 321 -16.45 -28.21 21.76
C SER A 321 -16.24 -27.83 20.29
N VAL A 322 -16.97 -26.82 19.79
CA VAL A 322 -16.89 -26.35 18.40
C VAL A 322 -15.76 -25.33 18.22
N LEU A 323 -15.55 -24.43 19.18
CA LEU A 323 -14.53 -23.38 19.10
C LEU A 323 -13.12 -23.85 19.51
N CYS A 324 -12.99 -25.00 20.17
CA CYS A 324 -11.70 -25.53 20.64
C CYS A 324 -10.97 -26.40 19.61
N GLY A 325 -11.61 -26.76 18.49
CA GLY A 325 -11.03 -27.63 17.47
C GLY A 325 -10.10 -26.94 16.47
N HIS A 326 -9.70 -25.68 16.65
CA HIS A 326 -8.82 -25.02 15.68
C HIS A 326 -7.41 -25.60 15.66
N SER A 327 -6.78 -25.60 14.48
CA SER A 327 -5.44 -26.16 14.26
C SER A 327 -4.37 -25.59 15.19
N GLU A 328 -4.43 -24.29 15.49
CA GLU A 328 -3.52 -23.64 16.44
C GLU A 328 -3.68 -24.13 17.89
N LYS A 329 -4.91 -24.46 18.30
CA LYS A 329 -5.20 -24.94 19.65
C LYS A 329 -4.75 -26.38 19.81
N LEU A 330 -5.00 -27.21 18.79
CA LEU A 330 -4.49 -28.59 18.74
C LEU A 330 -2.96 -28.63 18.83
N ALA A 331 -2.28 -27.73 18.12
CA ALA A 331 -0.82 -27.58 18.20
C ALA A 331 -0.34 -27.14 19.59
N ILE A 332 -1.05 -26.22 20.26
CA ILE A 332 -0.72 -25.77 21.63
C ILE A 332 -0.87 -26.91 22.63
N ALA A 333 -1.99 -27.64 22.60
CA ALA A 333 -2.24 -28.74 23.53
C ALA A 333 -1.30 -29.94 23.29
N PHE A 334 -1.01 -30.27 22.03
CA PHE A 334 0.02 -31.25 21.70
C PHE A 334 1.38 -30.86 22.28
N ASN A 335 1.75 -29.58 22.24
CA ASN A 335 3.00 -29.11 22.83
C ASN A 335 3.04 -29.26 24.35
N PHE A 336 1.95 -28.91 25.07
CA PHE A 336 1.85 -29.10 26.52
C PHE A 336 2.02 -30.56 26.95
N ILE A 337 1.50 -31.50 26.16
CA ILE A 337 1.68 -32.94 26.38
C ILE A 337 3.15 -33.35 26.18
N GLN A 338 3.79 -32.85 25.13
CA GLN A 338 5.16 -33.23 24.78
C GLN A 338 6.22 -32.55 25.67
N LYS A 339 5.94 -31.37 26.22
CA LYS A 339 6.90 -30.55 27.00
C LYS A 339 6.21 -29.91 28.22
N PRO A 340 6.29 -30.52 29.41
CA PRO A 340 5.62 -30.02 30.62
C PRO A 340 6.27 -28.77 31.25
N ILE A 341 7.37 -28.24 30.69
CA ILE A 341 8.10 -27.06 31.20
C ILE A 341 7.81 -25.85 30.28
N PRO A 342 7.52 -24.65 30.81
CA PRO A 342 7.17 -23.49 30.00
C PRO A 342 8.35 -23.08 29.12
N SER A 343 8.25 -23.39 27.82
CA SER A 343 9.18 -22.95 26.78
C SER A 343 8.42 -22.11 25.75
N PRO A 344 9.02 -21.06 25.16
CA PRO A 344 8.36 -20.26 24.14
C PRO A 344 7.98 -21.13 22.93
N ILE A 345 6.70 -21.15 22.57
CA ILE A 345 6.19 -21.88 21.41
C ILE A 345 6.19 -20.96 20.19
N GLN A 346 6.76 -21.42 19.08
CA GLN A 346 6.65 -20.74 17.79
C GLN A 346 5.58 -21.45 16.94
N ILE A 347 4.43 -20.80 16.74
CA ILE A 347 3.34 -21.30 15.91
C ILE A 347 3.40 -20.57 14.57
N THR A 348 3.79 -21.27 13.51
CA THR A 348 3.73 -20.77 12.13
C THR A 348 2.40 -21.19 11.50
N LYS A 349 1.48 -20.23 11.33
CA LYS A 349 0.23 -20.42 10.60
C LYS A 349 0.33 -19.68 9.28
N ASN A 350 0.05 -20.36 8.16
CA ASN A 350 -0.28 -19.69 6.91
C ASN A 350 -1.54 -18.85 7.19
N LEU A 351 -1.38 -17.53 7.26
CA LEU A 351 -2.42 -16.58 7.67
C LEU A 351 -3.58 -16.54 6.65
N ARG A 352 -4.46 -17.54 6.72
CA ARG A 352 -5.91 -17.32 6.65
C ARG A 352 -6.35 -16.91 8.05
N VAL A 353 -6.91 -15.72 8.12
CA VAL A 353 -7.32 -14.99 9.33
C VAL A 353 -8.10 -15.89 10.31
N CYS A 354 -7.54 -16.13 11.51
CA CYS A 354 -8.30 -16.43 12.73
C CYS A 354 -8.05 -15.27 13.71
N VAL A 355 -9.13 -14.65 14.18
CA VAL A 355 -9.13 -13.41 14.98
C VAL A 355 -9.24 -13.74 16.47
N CYS A 356 -8.22 -14.35 17.05
CA CYS A 356 -8.19 -14.62 18.49
C CYS A 356 -6.80 -14.40 19.08
N SER A 357 -6.27 -13.17 19.02
CA SER A 357 -5.17 -12.73 19.90
C SER A 357 -4.87 -11.22 19.81
N SER A 358 -5.15 -10.51 20.94
CA SER A 358 -4.66 -9.18 21.45
C SER A 358 -5.05 -7.89 20.69
N LEU A 359 -5.79 -6.88 21.22
CA LEU A 359 -5.68 -5.97 22.42
C LEU A 359 -4.33 -5.21 22.45
N GLU A 360 -4.16 -3.88 22.57
CA GLU A 360 -4.96 -2.73 23.06
C GLU A 360 -4.30 -1.36 22.66
N ASN A 361 -5.01 -0.23 22.88
CA ASN A 361 -4.83 1.14 22.34
C ASN A 361 -3.91 2.13 23.12
N GLY A 362 -3.56 3.26 22.48
CA GLY A 362 -3.30 4.61 23.07
C GLY A 362 -1.88 5.17 22.81
N ALA A 363 -1.59 6.43 22.44
CA ALA A 363 -2.29 7.71 22.56
C ALA A 363 -1.77 8.76 21.53
N ILE A 364 -2.53 9.86 21.44
CA ILE A 364 -2.46 11.00 20.52
C ILE A 364 -1.37 12.01 20.95
N GLY A 365 -0.64 12.58 19.99
CA GLY A 365 0.24 13.73 20.19
C GLY A 365 0.25 14.65 18.97
N SER A 366 -0.21 15.89 19.16
CA SER A 366 -0.31 16.96 18.16
C SER A 366 1.04 17.39 17.59
N LEU A 367 1.10 17.72 16.29
CA LEU A 367 2.24 18.43 15.70
C LEU A 367 1.78 19.63 14.87
N SER A 368 2.40 20.74 15.22
CA SER A 368 2.27 22.10 14.72
C SER A 368 2.66 22.25 13.25
N SER A 369 2.01 23.24 12.63
CA SER A 369 2.27 23.82 11.31
C SER A 369 3.74 24.11 11.03
N LEU A 370 4.20 23.73 9.83
CA LEU A 370 5.38 24.32 9.21
C LEU A 370 5.02 24.82 7.82
N ASP A 371 5.09 26.14 7.68
CA ASP A 371 4.94 26.93 6.46
C ASP A 371 6.17 26.80 5.53
N ASN A 372 5.90 27.10 4.26
CA ASN A 372 6.77 27.38 3.12
C ASN A 372 7.56 26.21 2.46
N PRO A 373 7.32 25.91 1.16
CA PRO A 373 8.11 24.94 0.43
C PRO A 373 9.46 25.58 0.05
N LYS A 374 10.53 25.21 0.76
CA LYS A 374 11.86 25.25 0.16
C LYS A 374 11.89 24.22 -0.97
N ALA A 375 12.55 24.53 -2.08
CA ALA A 375 12.75 23.62 -3.22
C ALA A 375 13.19 22.24 -2.71
N HIS A 376 12.56 21.17 -3.23
CA HIS A 376 12.89 19.81 -2.81
C HIS A 376 14.36 19.55 -3.14
N PRO A 377 15.20 18.98 -2.26
CA PRO A 377 16.65 18.87 -2.50
C PRO A 377 17.03 18.07 -3.76
N LEU A 378 16.14 17.20 -4.21
CA LEU A 378 16.23 16.51 -5.51
C LEU A 378 16.09 17.41 -6.73
N GLU A 379 15.48 18.58 -6.61
CA GLU A 379 15.19 19.46 -7.75
C GLU A 379 16.48 19.99 -8.35
N SER A 380 17.44 20.41 -7.52
CA SER A 380 18.81 20.73 -7.94
C SER A 380 19.46 19.55 -8.65
N PHE A 381 19.29 18.33 -8.11
CA PHE A 381 19.82 17.12 -8.72
C PHE A 381 19.18 16.82 -10.09
N MET A 382 17.86 16.88 -10.20
CA MET A 382 17.14 16.60 -11.44
C MET A 382 17.44 17.64 -12.53
N ASN A 383 17.55 18.91 -12.13
CA ASN A 383 17.94 20.01 -13.01
C ASN A 383 19.37 19.81 -13.55
N ARG A 384 20.33 19.40 -12.69
CA ARG A 384 21.70 19.07 -13.12
C ARG A 384 21.73 17.92 -14.13
N LEU A 385 20.87 16.91 -13.95
CA LEU A 385 20.78 15.76 -14.84
C LEU A 385 19.93 16.00 -16.10
N ARG A 386 19.35 17.20 -16.25
CA ARG A 386 18.46 17.58 -17.37
C ARG A 386 17.33 16.56 -17.59
N ILE A 387 16.79 16.00 -16.51
CA ILE A 387 15.67 15.05 -16.61
C ILE A 387 14.48 15.79 -17.20
N PRO A 388 13.83 15.25 -18.25
CA PRO A 388 12.66 15.87 -18.83
C PRO A 388 11.54 15.91 -17.79
N MET A 389 10.84 17.04 -17.74
CA MET A 389 9.73 17.25 -16.81
C MET A 389 8.41 17.40 -17.54
N ILE A 390 7.34 16.97 -16.87
CA ILE A 390 5.97 17.32 -17.22
C ILE A 390 5.30 17.92 -15.99
N SER A 391 4.70 19.11 -16.16
CA SER A 391 3.87 19.70 -15.11
C SER A 391 2.51 19.01 -15.13
N LEU A 392 2.06 18.62 -13.95
CA LEU A 392 0.74 18.11 -13.73
C LEU A 392 -0.28 19.24 -13.60
N ASP A 393 0.13 20.50 -13.42
CA ASP A 393 -0.76 21.64 -13.12
C ASP A 393 -1.82 21.89 -14.19
N TYR A 394 -1.58 21.46 -15.43
CA TYR A 394 -2.55 21.50 -16.52
C TYR A 394 -3.83 20.67 -16.23
N PHE A 395 -3.73 19.65 -15.38
CA PHE A 395 -4.88 18.85 -14.95
C PHE A 395 -5.65 19.47 -13.76
N ASP A 396 -5.20 20.63 -13.23
CA ASP A 396 -5.88 21.39 -12.18
C ASP A 396 -6.86 22.41 -12.81
N TYR A 397 -7.87 21.89 -13.50
CA TYR A 397 -8.88 22.64 -14.26
C TYR A 397 -9.91 23.38 -13.37
N ASN A 398 -9.48 23.97 -12.25
CA ASN A 398 -10.36 24.68 -11.29
C ASN A 398 -10.32 26.20 -11.38
N LYS A 399 -9.60 26.81 -12.32
CA LYS A 399 -9.60 28.28 -12.47
C LYS A 399 -10.77 28.85 -13.30
N GLN A 400 -11.58 28.01 -13.99
CA GLN A 400 -12.61 28.50 -14.92
C GLN A 400 -14.07 28.10 -14.62
N PHE A 401 -14.34 27.33 -13.56
CA PHE A 401 -15.72 26.95 -13.19
C PHE A 401 -16.18 27.64 -11.90
N ASP A 402 -16.64 28.90 -12.03
CA ASP A 402 -17.21 29.67 -10.92
C ASP A 402 -18.61 29.19 -10.47
N GLY A 403 -19.18 28.15 -11.09
CA GLY A 403 -20.51 27.63 -10.76
C GLY A 403 -20.55 26.36 -9.89
N VAL A 404 -19.47 25.58 -9.82
CA VAL A 404 -19.42 24.30 -9.10
C VAL A 404 -18.02 24.11 -8.48
N LYS A 405 -17.73 24.91 -7.44
CA LYS A 405 -16.47 24.85 -6.67
C LYS A 405 -16.35 23.58 -5.82
N ASN A 406 -16.23 22.40 -6.47
CA ASN A 406 -16.10 21.09 -5.82
C ASN A 406 -15.24 20.05 -6.58
N PHE A 407 -14.47 20.42 -7.60
CA PHE A 407 -13.65 19.49 -8.38
C PHE A 407 -12.13 19.69 -8.19
N HIS A 408 -11.68 19.92 -6.96
CA HIS A 408 -10.27 20.23 -6.63
C HIS A 408 -9.26 19.07 -6.73
N PHE A 409 -9.57 17.98 -7.45
CA PHE A 409 -9.07 16.66 -7.06
C PHE A 409 -8.67 15.76 -8.26
N SER A 410 -7.89 16.24 -9.23
CA SER A 410 -7.48 15.41 -10.39
C SER A 410 -6.04 14.87 -10.38
N ILE A 411 -5.16 15.32 -9.48
CA ILE A 411 -3.72 14.97 -9.57
C ILE A 411 -3.15 14.38 -8.28
N LYS A 412 -3.36 15.04 -7.13
CA LYS A 412 -2.95 14.48 -5.83
C LYS A 412 -3.68 13.17 -5.48
N THR A 413 -4.81 12.89 -6.13
CA THR A 413 -5.74 11.78 -5.87
C THR A 413 -5.42 10.46 -6.57
N ASN A 414 -5.05 10.53 -7.85
CA ASN A 414 -4.98 9.34 -8.70
C ASN A 414 -3.62 8.66 -8.68
N LEU A 415 -2.54 9.43 -8.70
CA LEU A 415 -1.23 8.89 -9.01
C LEU A 415 -0.53 8.25 -7.81
N LEU A 416 -0.56 8.94 -6.66
CA LEU A 416 0.52 8.76 -5.69
C LEU A 416 0.18 7.84 -4.52
N GLN A 417 -1.11 7.56 -4.29
CA GLN A 417 -1.56 6.74 -3.14
C GLN A 417 -2.14 5.37 -3.52
N THR A 418 -2.55 5.15 -4.76
CA THR A 418 -3.36 3.96 -5.11
C THR A 418 -2.73 3.01 -6.13
N LEU A 419 -1.58 3.31 -6.76
CA LEU A 419 -0.92 2.35 -7.66
C LEU A 419 0.61 2.49 -7.70
N ALA A 420 1.27 1.34 -7.78
CA ALA A 420 2.70 1.17 -8.00
C ALA A 420 3.13 1.25 -9.48
N ALA A 421 2.26 1.68 -10.40
CA ALA A 421 2.62 1.88 -11.81
C ALA A 421 1.53 2.67 -12.55
N PHE A 422 1.93 3.53 -13.49
CA PHE A 422 1.02 3.92 -14.55
C PHE A 422 0.77 2.75 -15.48
N ILE A 423 -0.46 2.62 -15.96
CA ILE A 423 -0.86 1.47 -16.76
C ILE A 423 -0.11 1.50 -18.10
N LYS A 424 0.80 0.53 -18.30
CA LYS A 424 1.51 0.28 -19.57
C LYS A 424 0.51 -0.02 -20.69
N ARG A 425 0.89 0.22 -21.96
CA ARG A 425 -0.01 0.17 -23.13
C ARG A 425 -0.85 -1.12 -23.20
N TYR A 426 -0.25 -2.28 -22.91
CA TYR A 426 -0.92 -3.57 -22.98
C TYR A 426 -2.07 -3.71 -21.95
N LYS A 427 -1.95 -3.12 -20.77
CA LYS A 427 -3.00 -3.15 -19.75
C LYS A 427 -4.17 -2.22 -20.07
N VAL A 428 -3.94 -1.07 -20.74
CA VAL A 428 -5.04 -0.19 -21.21
C VAL A 428 -5.88 -0.87 -22.29
N ASN A 429 -5.26 -1.53 -23.26
CA ASN A 429 -5.99 -2.28 -24.27
C ASN A 429 -6.79 -3.46 -23.66
N ARG A 430 -6.25 -4.12 -22.62
CA ARG A 430 -6.94 -5.18 -21.86
C ARG A 430 -8.09 -4.68 -20.97
N LEU A 431 -8.11 -3.40 -20.58
CA LEU A 431 -9.24 -2.81 -19.83
C LEU A 431 -10.50 -2.60 -20.70
N TYR A 432 -10.31 -2.51 -22.01
CA TYR A 432 -11.40 -2.31 -22.97
C TYR A 432 -12.04 -3.61 -23.45
N TYR A 433 -11.34 -4.74 -23.29
CA TYR A 433 -11.75 -6.07 -23.70
C TYR A 433 -11.34 -7.02 -22.57
N VAL A 434 -12.31 -7.55 -21.82
CA VAL A 434 -12.02 -8.61 -20.83
C VAL A 434 -11.32 -9.75 -21.58
N VAL A 435 -10.02 -9.91 -21.34
CA VAL A 435 -9.23 -11.02 -21.85
C VAL A 435 -8.41 -11.53 -20.68
N GLU A 436 -8.54 -12.83 -20.44
CA GLU A 436 -7.89 -13.63 -19.40
C GLU A 436 -6.41 -13.24 -19.22
N GLU A 437 -5.95 -13.20 -17.97
CA GLU A 437 -4.51 -13.24 -17.73
C GLU A 437 -3.98 -14.60 -18.19
N GLU A 438 -2.77 -14.60 -18.75
CA GLU A 438 -2.07 -15.80 -19.22
C GLU A 438 -1.69 -16.78 -18.07
N GLU A 439 -2.12 -16.50 -16.83
CA GLU A 439 -1.82 -17.24 -15.59
C GLU A 439 -3.08 -17.59 -14.76
N GLY A 440 -4.30 -17.45 -15.30
CA GLY A 440 -5.53 -17.90 -14.62
C GLY A 440 -5.94 -17.10 -13.36
N HIS A 441 -5.14 -16.15 -12.88
CA HIS A 441 -5.58 -15.14 -11.91
C HIS A 441 -6.37 -14.04 -12.62
N ILE A 442 -7.48 -13.58 -12.05
CA ILE A 442 -8.28 -12.49 -12.64
C ILE A 442 -8.25 -11.32 -11.67
N GLU A 443 -7.51 -10.25 -11.99
CA GLU A 443 -7.56 -9.00 -11.22
C GLU A 443 -8.74 -8.13 -11.67
N ASN A 444 -9.57 -7.67 -10.73
CA ASN A 444 -10.62 -6.70 -11.06
C ASN A 444 -10.01 -5.29 -11.20
N GLN A 445 -9.84 -4.82 -12.44
CA GLN A 445 -9.51 -3.43 -12.74
C GLN A 445 -10.45 -2.97 -13.87
N THR A 446 -11.30 -1.97 -13.61
CA THR A 446 -12.36 -1.55 -14.56
C THR A 446 -12.22 -0.12 -15.05
N ILE A 447 -11.36 0.67 -14.40
CA ILE A 447 -11.11 2.08 -14.70
C ILE A 447 -9.63 2.26 -15.09
N PRO A 448 -9.33 2.89 -16.24
CA PRO A 448 -7.96 3.23 -16.62
C PRO A 448 -7.37 4.32 -15.74
N ILE A 449 -6.15 4.07 -15.24
CA ILE A 449 -5.34 5.04 -14.49
C ILE A 449 -4.17 5.44 -15.38
N VAL A 450 -4.29 6.62 -16.00
CA VAL A 450 -3.46 7.07 -17.12
C VAL A 450 -3.07 8.54 -16.95
N LEU A 451 -1.92 8.93 -17.49
CA LEU A 451 -1.45 10.31 -17.54
C LEU A 451 -1.58 10.85 -18.97
N PRO A 452 -2.51 11.78 -19.27
CA PRO A 452 -2.56 12.40 -20.58
C PRO A 452 -1.33 13.30 -20.83
N CYS A 453 -0.99 13.54 -22.09
CA CYS A 453 -0.09 14.61 -22.48
C CYS A 453 -0.44 15.14 -23.88
N SER A 454 -0.09 16.39 -24.15
CA SER A 454 -0.26 16.99 -25.49
C SER A 454 0.68 16.33 -26.50
N THR A 455 0.43 16.55 -27.80
CA THR A 455 1.36 16.14 -28.85
C THR A 455 2.71 16.83 -28.68
N ASP A 456 2.72 18.12 -28.34
CA ASP A 456 3.95 18.89 -28.11
C ASP A 456 4.76 18.34 -26.93
N ASP A 457 4.08 18.00 -25.82
CA ASP A 457 4.73 17.33 -24.70
C ASP A 457 5.31 15.98 -25.11
N LYS A 458 4.55 15.14 -25.81
CA LYS A 458 5.01 13.82 -26.23
C LYS A 458 6.25 13.92 -27.14
N GLU A 459 6.28 14.85 -28.10
CA GLU A 459 7.45 15.05 -28.97
C GLU A 459 8.64 15.63 -28.19
N ARG A 460 8.43 16.65 -27.34
CA ARG A 460 9.46 17.22 -26.47
C ARG A 460 10.08 16.19 -25.53
N LEU A 461 9.25 15.33 -24.93
CA LEU A 461 9.69 14.33 -23.97
C LEU A 461 10.42 13.17 -24.66
N LYS A 462 9.99 12.76 -25.87
CA LYS A 462 10.69 11.73 -26.66
C LYS A 462 12.08 12.16 -27.14
N GLN A 463 12.29 13.44 -27.42
CA GLN A 463 13.60 13.96 -27.86
C GLN A 463 14.70 13.85 -26.80
N SER A 464 14.33 13.72 -25.52
CA SER A 464 15.29 13.69 -24.41
C SER A 464 16.09 12.39 -24.29
N ASP A 465 15.73 11.33 -25.03
CA ASP A 465 16.23 9.94 -24.91
C ASP A 465 16.33 9.43 -23.45
N SER A 466 15.55 10.06 -22.56
CA SER A 466 15.58 9.77 -21.13
C SER A 466 14.65 8.61 -20.84
N SER A 467 15.18 7.59 -20.17
CA SER A 467 14.37 6.50 -19.63
C SER A 467 13.51 6.93 -18.44
N ILE A 468 13.54 8.21 -18.04
CA ILE A 468 12.83 8.72 -16.86
C ILE A 468 12.21 10.09 -17.14
N LEU A 469 10.99 10.30 -16.64
CA LEU A 469 10.22 11.53 -16.70
C LEU A 469 9.88 12.00 -15.29
N ALA A 470 10.27 13.22 -14.93
CA ALA A 470 9.91 13.83 -13.65
C ALA A 470 8.53 14.47 -13.72
N LEU A 471 7.72 14.26 -12.67
CA LEU A 471 6.38 14.83 -12.54
C LEU A 471 6.41 15.98 -11.54
N TYR A 472 5.97 17.15 -11.98
CA TYR A 472 5.93 18.36 -11.17
C TYR A 472 4.50 18.76 -10.84
N TYR A 473 4.25 19.23 -9.63
CA TYR A 473 2.98 19.82 -9.20
C TYR A 473 3.25 21.06 -8.35
N ASN A 474 2.62 22.19 -8.70
CA ASN A 474 2.87 23.52 -8.12
C ASN A 474 4.36 23.85 -8.03
N GLY A 475 5.09 23.58 -9.12
CA GLY A 475 6.53 23.80 -9.21
C GLY A 475 7.40 22.85 -8.37
N THR A 476 6.81 21.89 -7.64
CA THR A 476 7.55 20.90 -6.84
C THR A 476 7.55 19.54 -7.54
N ALA A 477 8.70 18.89 -7.62
CA ALA A 477 8.76 17.52 -8.13
C ALA A 477 8.17 16.53 -7.12
N VAL A 478 7.22 15.70 -7.56
CA VAL A 478 6.45 14.80 -6.67
C VAL A 478 6.65 13.32 -6.95
N ALA A 479 7.08 12.96 -8.16
CA ALA A 479 7.28 11.58 -8.59
C ALA A 479 8.12 11.51 -9.87
N ILE A 480 8.53 10.29 -10.24
CA ILE A 480 9.10 9.96 -11.54
C ILE A 480 8.36 8.80 -12.20
N ILE A 481 8.33 8.80 -13.53
CA ILE A 481 7.95 7.65 -14.36
C ILE A 481 9.22 7.08 -14.96
N GLN A 482 9.48 5.80 -14.74
CA GLN A 482 10.57 5.04 -15.36
C GLN A 482 10.04 4.27 -16.57
N LYS A 483 10.89 4.18 -17.58
CA LYS A 483 10.62 3.56 -18.89
C LYS A 483 9.29 4.09 -19.47
N PRO A 484 9.17 5.42 -19.72
CA PRO A 484 7.92 6.00 -20.19
C PRO A 484 7.54 5.45 -21.56
N GLU A 485 6.30 4.99 -21.68
CA GLU A 485 5.68 4.54 -22.93
C GLU A 485 4.63 5.56 -23.36
N TYR A 486 4.62 5.93 -24.65
CA TYR A 486 3.66 6.88 -25.21
C TYR A 486 2.72 6.17 -26.17
N TYR A 487 1.42 6.31 -25.98
CA TYR A 487 0.39 5.70 -26.84
C TYR A 487 -0.84 6.60 -26.99
N GLU A 488 -1.62 6.37 -28.05
CA GLU A 488 -2.79 7.20 -28.36
C GLU A 488 -3.87 7.10 -27.27
N HIS A 489 -4.48 8.23 -26.96
CA HIS A 489 -5.53 8.30 -25.95
C HIS A 489 -6.88 7.77 -26.46
N ARG A 490 -7.19 7.91 -27.76
CA ARG A 490 -8.46 7.48 -28.39
C ARG A 490 -9.69 7.84 -27.53
N LYS A 491 -9.81 9.14 -27.20
CA LYS A 491 -10.72 9.68 -26.17
C LYS A 491 -12.18 9.26 -26.33
N GLU A 492 -12.73 9.30 -27.55
CA GLU A 492 -14.12 8.91 -27.81
C GLU A 492 -14.35 7.44 -27.47
N GLU A 493 -13.49 6.54 -27.95
CA GLU A 493 -13.55 5.11 -27.63
C GLU A 493 -13.43 4.88 -26.12
N ARG A 494 -12.46 5.53 -25.46
CA ARG A 494 -12.29 5.49 -24.01
C ARG A 494 -13.59 5.86 -23.29
N CYS A 495 -14.20 6.99 -23.67
CA CYS A 495 -15.41 7.50 -23.05
C CYS A 495 -16.59 6.55 -23.27
N CYS A 496 -16.86 6.15 -24.51
CA CYS A 496 -17.94 5.23 -24.83
C CYS A 496 -17.81 3.90 -24.07
N ARG A 497 -16.60 3.36 -23.92
CA ARG A 497 -16.39 2.10 -23.20
C ARG A 497 -16.55 2.24 -21.69
N ILE A 498 -16.11 3.35 -21.08
CA ILE A 498 -16.15 3.55 -19.63
C ILE A 498 -17.52 4.04 -19.15
N PHE A 499 -18.13 4.99 -19.86
CA PHE A 499 -19.36 5.67 -19.44
C PHE A 499 -20.60 5.19 -20.19
N GLY A 500 -20.44 4.45 -21.30
CA GLY A 500 -21.53 4.13 -22.22
C GLY A 500 -21.98 5.31 -23.09
N ILE A 501 -21.38 6.49 -22.92
CA ILE A 501 -21.64 7.73 -23.66
C ILE A 501 -20.32 8.48 -23.90
N CYS A 502 -20.31 9.42 -24.85
CA CYS A 502 -19.19 10.34 -25.12
C CYS A 502 -19.59 11.82 -24.98
N ASP A 503 -20.67 12.10 -24.24
CA ASP A 503 -21.21 13.45 -24.11
C ASP A 503 -20.35 14.38 -23.23
N ARG A 504 -19.97 15.54 -23.76
CA ARG A 504 -19.16 16.56 -23.08
C ARG A 504 -19.90 17.27 -21.94
N GLU A 505 -21.23 17.13 -21.84
CA GLU A 505 -21.99 17.61 -20.68
C GLU A 505 -21.79 16.73 -19.43
N HIS A 506 -21.26 15.51 -19.60
CA HIS A 506 -20.84 14.69 -18.47
C HIS A 506 -19.51 15.21 -17.90
N PRO A 507 -19.41 15.49 -16.57
CA PRO A 507 -18.30 16.26 -16.00
C PRO A 507 -16.94 15.61 -16.21
N HIS A 508 -16.84 14.28 -16.06
CA HIS A 508 -15.56 13.59 -16.25
C HIS A 508 -15.22 13.35 -17.72
N ILE A 509 -16.22 13.25 -18.61
CA ILE A 509 -15.98 13.12 -20.05
C ILE A 509 -15.43 14.43 -20.58
N LYS A 510 -15.97 15.56 -20.14
CA LYS A 510 -15.44 16.89 -20.44
C LYS A 510 -13.93 16.96 -20.17
N MET A 511 -13.51 16.54 -18.97
CA MET A 511 -12.09 16.50 -18.59
C MET A 511 -11.25 15.61 -19.50
N ILE A 512 -11.74 14.42 -19.86
CA ILE A 512 -11.03 13.52 -20.80
C ILE A 512 -10.90 14.18 -22.18
N MET A 513 -11.99 14.79 -22.67
CA MET A 513 -12.01 15.43 -23.99
C MET A 513 -11.11 16.67 -24.05
N ASP A 514 -11.00 17.42 -22.95
CA ASP A 514 -10.13 18.60 -22.80
C ASP A 514 -8.66 18.26 -22.53
N SER A 515 -8.35 17.00 -22.19
CA SER A 515 -6.97 16.56 -21.95
C SER A 515 -6.17 16.34 -23.24
N GLY A 516 -4.90 15.95 -23.14
CA GLY A 516 -4.05 15.68 -24.31
C GLY A 516 -4.43 14.41 -25.10
N ASP A 517 -3.97 14.32 -26.35
CA ASP A 517 -4.27 13.23 -27.28
C ASP A 517 -3.39 11.98 -27.10
N TRP A 518 -2.36 12.08 -26.27
CA TRP A 518 -1.46 11.00 -25.92
C TRP A 518 -1.59 10.62 -24.45
N LEU A 519 -1.22 9.38 -24.13
CA LEU A 519 -1.11 8.85 -22.78
C LEU A 519 0.33 8.43 -22.52
N ILE A 520 0.78 8.64 -21.28
CA ILE A 520 2.08 8.21 -20.76
C ILE A 520 1.84 7.05 -19.78
N GLY A 521 2.46 5.91 -20.08
CA GLY A 521 2.56 4.74 -19.19
C GLY A 521 3.99 4.56 -18.67
N GLY A 522 4.18 3.75 -17.64
CA GLY A 522 5.51 3.44 -17.10
C GLY A 522 5.49 3.09 -15.61
N GLU A 523 6.66 2.81 -15.05
CA GLU A 523 6.81 2.46 -13.64
C GLU A 523 6.87 3.73 -12.79
N LEU A 524 5.89 3.91 -11.91
CA LEU A 524 5.75 5.14 -11.12
C LEU A 524 6.47 5.00 -9.78
N LYS A 525 7.37 5.94 -9.47
CA LYS A 525 7.96 6.09 -8.13
C LYS A 525 7.61 7.45 -7.56
N VAL A 526 7.00 7.45 -6.39
CA VAL A 526 6.56 8.63 -5.66
C VAL A 526 7.63 9.03 -4.65
N PHE A 527 7.96 10.31 -4.55
CA PHE A 527 9.01 10.76 -3.63
C PHE A 527 8.54 10.84 -2.18
N GLU A 528 7.34 11.38 -1.96
CA GLU A 528 6.80 11.61 -0.64
C GLU A 528 5.33 11.23 -0.55
N ARG A 529 4.88 10.89 0.66
CA ARG A 529 3.45 10.71 0.92
C ARG A 529 2.72 12.02 0.64
N VAL A 530 1.73 11.96 -0.24
CA VAL A 530 0.87 13.11 -0.55
C VAL A 530 0.14 13.61 0.69
N ARG A 531 0.23 14.92 0.91
CA ARG A 531 -0.56 15.69 1.87
C ARG A 531 -1.32 16.81 1.17
N TRP A 532 -2.52 17.12 1.63
CA TRP A 532 -3.37 18.16 1.07
C TRP A 532 -3.28 19.46 1.85
N ASN A 533 -2.88 19.41 3.12
CA ASN A 533 -2.76 20.55 4.03
C ASN A 533 -4.07 21.35 4.14
N ASP A 534 -5.21 20.67 3.99
CA ASP A 534 -6.56 21.24 4.04
C ASP A 534 -7.26 20.97 5.38
N GLY A 535 -6.50 20.56 6.40
CA GLY A 535 -7.01 20.14 7.70
C GLY A 535 -7.63 18.74 7.74
N LEU A 536 -7.70 18.01 6.62
CA LEU A 536 -8.37 16.70 6.54
C LEU A 536 -7.42 15.51 6.34
N ASP A 537 -6.10 15.73 6.32
CA ASP A 537 -5.12 14.67 6.01
C ASP A 537 -5.13 13.50 6.99
N HIS A 538 -5.54 13.72 8.24
CA HIS A 538 -5.68 12.67 9.25
C HIS A 538 -6.83 11.68 8.94
N PHE A 539 -7.77 12.03 8.07
CA PHE A 539 -8.78 11.11 7.54
C PHE A 539 -8.30 10.36 6.29
N ARG A 540 -7.18 10.77 5.66
CA ARG A 540 -6.63 10.14 4.44
C ARG A 540 -5.71 8.98 4.80
N LEU A 541 -6.31 7.91 5.29
CA LEU A 541 -5.63 6.69 5.72
C LEU A 541 -5.22 5.83 4.52
N THR A 542 -4.01 5.28 4.57
CA THR A 542 -3.56 4.31 3.57
C THR A 542 -4.24 2.95 3.77
N PRO A 543 -4.25 2.05 2.77
CA PRO A 543 -4.74 0.68 2.96
C PRO A 543 -4.08 -0.06 4.13
N ASN A 544 -2.79 0.15 4.38
CA ASN A 544 -2.09 -0.41 5.53
C ASN A 544 -2.60 0.18 6.86
N GLN A 545 -2.77 1.50 6.93
CA GLN A 545 -3.30 2.16 8.14
C GLN A 545 -4.75 1.74 8.42
N LEU A 546 -5.57 1.56 7.37
CA LEU A 546 -6.92 1.02 7.50
C LEU A 546 -6.90 -0.40 8.04
N ARG A 547 -6.05 -1.28 7.48
CA ARG A 547 -5.87 -2.64 8.00
C ARG A 547 -5.48 -2.68 9.46
N GLN A 548 -4.58 -1.79 9.88
CA GLN A 548 -4.15 -1.68 11.29
C GLN A 548 -5.27 -1.20 12.21
N ARG A 549 -6.22 -0.39 11.72
CA ARG A 549 -7.37 0.10 12.50
C ARG A 549 -8.54 -0.88 12.58
N PHE A 550 -8.56 -1.93 11.75
CA PHE A 550 -9.65 -2.87 11.72
C PHE A 550 -9.40 -4.03 12.69
N TYR A 551 -10.23 -4.16 13.73
CA TYR A 551 -10.07 -5.20 14.76
C TYR A 551 -10.80 -6.51 14.44
N GLU A 552 -12.04 -6.48 13.91
CA GLU A 552 -12.88 -7.69 13.83
C GLU A 552 -13.69 -7.78 12.51
N ILE A 553 -14.72 -6.94 12.33
CA ILE A 553 -15.61 -6.94 11.14
C ILE A 553 -15.40 -5.69 10.30
N LYS A 554 -15.30 -5.88 8.98
CA LYS A 554 -14.91 -4.81 8.04
C LYS A 554 -15.98 -4.64 6.97
N VAL A 555 -16.96 -3.80 7.28
CA VAL A 555 -18.01 -3.39 6.35
C VAL A 555 -17.68 -2.01 5.82
N SER A 556 -17.66 -1.85 4.50
CA SER A 556 -17.51 -0.54 3.88
C SER A 556 -18.79 -0.11 3.17
N LEU A 557 -19.13 1.17 3.32
CA LEU A 557 -20.17 1.84 2.56
C LEU A 557 -19.58 3.01 1.78
N ILE A 558 -20.11 3.27 0.58
CA ILE A 558 -19.84 4.49 -0.17
C ILE A 558 -21.08 5.36 -0.19
N LYS A 559 -20.92 6.63 0.23
CA LYS A 559 -21.95 7.65 0.09
C LYS A 559 -21.50 8.70 -0.94
N ASN A 560 -22.17 8.67 -2.09
CA ASN A 560 -22.07 9.69 -3.12
C ASN A 560 -22.83 10.93 -2.68
N SER A 561 -22.23 12.10 -2.88
CA SER A 561 -22.91 13.37 -2.61
C SER A 561 -22.28 14.50 -3.40
N PHE A 562 -23.11 15.46 -3.79
CA PHE A 562 -22.69 16.72 -4.40
C PHE A 562 -22.22 17.76 -3.36
N LEU A 563 -22.24 17.42 -2.07
CA LEU A 563 -21.73 18.26 -0.98
C LEU A 563 -20.20 18.37 -1.00
N ARG A 564 -19.68 19.54 -0.59
CA ARG A 564 -18.22 19.75 -0.39
C ARG A 564 -17.69 18.71 0.60
N LEU A 565 -16.48 18.20 0.34
CA LEU A 565 -15.86 17.14 1.16
C LEU A 565 -15.76 17.53 2.64
N ALA A 566 -15.27 18.74 2.94
CA ALA A 566 -15.16 19.24 4.31
C ALA A 566 -16.52 19.27 5.04
N VAL A 567 -17.57 19.72 4.35
CA VAL A 567 -18.95 19.75 4.89
C VAL A 567 -19.45 18.34 5.15
N ARG A 568 -19.13 17.38 4.27
CA ARG A 568 -19.52 15.97 4.45
C ARG A 568 -18.83 15.33 5.65
N ILE A 569 -17.53 15.57 5.85
CA ILE A 569 -16.80 15.08 7.02
C ILE A 569 -17.36 15.72 8.29
N ALA A 570 -17.59 17.03 8.28
CA ALA A 570 -18.23 17.74 9.39
C ALA A 570 -19.65 17.23 9.69
N GLN A 571 -20.41 16.82 8.67
CA GLN A 571 -21.73 16.22 8.84
C GLN A 571 -21.67 14.83 9.50
N TYR A 572 -20.65 14.02 9.22
CA TYR A 572 -20.53 12.68 9.79
C TYR A 572 -19.99 12.67 11.22
N GLN A 573 -19.23 13.69 11.65
CA GLN A 573 -18.72 13.73 13.02
C GLN A 573 -19.86 13.68 14.06
N PRO A 574 -20.90 14.53 13.99
CA PRO A 574 -22.02 14.42 14.92
C PRO A 574 -22.73 13.07 14.87
N VAL A 575 -22.85 12.41 13.70
CA VAL A 575 -23.47 11.08 13.60
C VAL A 575 -22.70 10.00 14.38
N LEU A 576 -21.39 10.19 14.59
CA LEU A 576 -20.56 9.31 15.40
C LEU A 576 -20.54 9.68 16.89
N ASP A 577 -20.93 10.92 17.22
CA ASP A 577 -20.91 11.50 18.57
C ASP A 577 -22.29 11.56 19.21
N ASP A 578 -23.34 11.19 18.48
CA ASP A 578 -24.70 11.47 18.88
C ASP A 578 -25.22 10.56 20.00
N ASP A 579 -26.03 11.13 20.89
CA ASP A 579 -26.69 10.42 21.99
C ASP A 579 -27.65 9.32 21.50
N ASP A 580 -28.17 9.42 20.27
CA ASP A 580 -29.05 8.40 19.67
C ASP A 580 -28.29 7.13 19.25
N ASN A 581 -26.95 7.09 19.41
CA ASN A 581 -26.09 5.93 19.09
C ASN A 581 -26.27 5.39 17.67
N VAL A 582 -26.49 6.26 16.69
CA VAL A 582 -26.71 5.88 15.28
C VAL A 582 -25.54 5.08 14.70
N LEU A 583 -24.30 5.48 15.03
CA LEU A 583 -23.08 4.74 14.73
C LEU A 583 -22.12 4.81 15.93
N ASP A 584 -21.66 3.65 16.40
CA ASP A 584 -20.67 3.56 17.48
C ASP A 584 -19.29 4.01 16.99
N ARG A 585 -18.75 5.06 17.60
CA ARG A 585 -17.42 5.63 17.30
C ARG A 585 -16.27 4.63 17.50
N ASN A 586 -16.40 3.70 18.45
CA ASN A 586 -15.39 2.67 18.71
C ASN A 586 -15.41 1.56 17.65
N LYS A 587 -16.54 1.38 16.97
CA LYS A 587 -16.74 0.36 15.92
C LYS A 587 -16.73 0.94 14.50
N THR A 588 -16.60 2.26 14.35
CA THR A 588 -16.71 2.94 13.05
C THR A 588 -15.44 3.71 12.70
N VAL A 589 -14.81 3.36 11.58
CA VAL A 589 -13.68 4.11 11.03
C VAL A 589 -14.16 5.06 9.93
N LEU A 590 -14.09 6.36 10.20
CA LEU A 590 -14.29 7.39 9.18
C LEU A 590 -12.97 7.68 8.45
N ALA A 591 -12.95 7.48 7.14
CA ALA A 591 -11.78 7.75 6.29
C ALA A 591 -12.17 8.33 4.92
N ILE A 592 -11.26 9.10 4.33
CA ILE A 592 -11.39 9.68 2.99
C ILE A 592 -10.74 8.73 1.99
N PHE A 593 -11.53 8.25 1.04
CA PHE A 593 -11.02 7.55 -0.13
C PHE A 593 -10.52 8.56 -1.17
N PRO A 594 -9.23 8.56 -1.55
CA PRO A 594 -8.65 9.62 -2.35
C PRO A 594 -8.96 9.50 -3.85
N SER A 595 -9.67 8.48 -4.34
CA SER A 595 -10.00 8.40 -5.77
C SER A 595 -10.93 9.55 -6.20
N PRO A 596 -10.74 10.13 -7.39
CA PRO A 596 -11.75 10.99 -7.98
C PRO A 596 -13.01 10.19 -8.28
N MET A 597 -14.12 10.91 -8.31
CA MET A 597 -15.42 10.39 -8.73
C MET A 597 -15.56 10.57 -10.23
N LEU A 598 -15.77 9.47 -10.96
CA LEU A 598 -15.92 9.51 -12.41
C LEU A 598 -17.39 9.69 -12.82
N TYR A 599 -18.33 9.20 -12.01
CA TYR A 599 -19.74 9.01 -12.37
C TYR A 599 -19.93 7.96 -13.48
N ALA A 600 -19.12 6.89 -13.44
CA ALA A 600 -19.12 5.79 -14.41
C ALA A 600 -19.98 4.57 -13.98
N GLY A 601 -20.90 4.76 -13.03
CA GLY A 601 -21.95 3.79 -12.70
C GLY A 601 -21.43 2.37 -12.43
N PRO A 602 -21.99 1.33 -13.10
CA PRO A 602 -21.62 -0.08 -12.91
C PRO A 602 -20.14 -0.42 -13.16
N ARG A 603 -19.40 0.38 -13.93
CA ARG A 603 -17.95 0.18 -14.09
C ARG A 603 -17.17 0.76 -12.92
N GLU A 604 -17.57 1.93 -12.43
CA GLU A 604 -16.88 2.59 -11.32
C GLU A 604 -17.09 1.87 -9.98
N VAL A 605 -18.29 1.33 -9.74
CA VAL A 605 -18.60 0.62 -8.49
C VAL A 605 -17.69 -0.61 -8.29
N GLN A 606 -17.24 -1.25 -9.37
CA GLN A 606 -16.25 -2.33 -9.31
C GLN A 606 -14.88 -1.82 -8.84
N TRP A 607 -14.40 -0.70 -9.40
CA TRP A 607 -13.17 -0.04 -8.93
C TRP A 607 -13.25 0.35 -7.45
N HIS A 608 -14.39 0.91 -7.06
CA HIS A 608 -14.67 1.27 -5.69
C HIS A 608 -14.56 0.04 -4.76
N ALA A 609 -15.18 -1.08 -5.12
CA ALA A 609 -15.15 -2.33 -4.37
C ALA A 609 -13.75 -2.98 -4.31
N LYS A 610 -13.05 -3.04 -5.45
CA LYS A 610 -11.66 -3.52 -5.53
C LYS A 610 -10.74 -2.76 -4.58
N ALA A 611 -10.79 -1.43 -4.60
CA ALA A 611 -9.96 -0.60 -3.74
C ALA A 611 -10.19 -0.88 -2.24
N ARG A 612 -11.41 -1.27 -1.84
CA ARG A 612 -11.74 -1.66 -0.45
C ARG A 612 -11.23 -3.04 -0.10
N THR A 613 -11.27 -3.97 -1.05
CA THR A 613 -10.62 -5.29 -0.89
C THR A 613 -9.13 -5.10 -0.60
N THR A 614 -8.47 -4.18 -1.32
CA THR A 614 -7.07 -3.80 -1.05
C THR A 614 -6.89 -3.15 0.31
N ALA A 615 -7.89 -2.48 0.90
CA ALA A 615 -7.85 -1.99 2.28
C ALA A 615 -8.15 -3.07 3.33
N GLY A 616 -8.45 -4.31 2.91
CA GLY A 616 -8.74 -5.44 3.78
C GLY A 616 -10.21 -5.58 4.16
N VAL A 617 -11.13 -4.91 3.46
CA VAL A 617 -12.58 -5.01 3.68
C VAL A 617 -13.10 -6.37 3.22
N SER A 618 -14.02 -6.96 3.99
CA SER A 618 -14.62 -8.27 3.71
C SER A 618 -16.03 -8.17 3.13
N PHE A 619 -16.79 -7.14 3.52
CA PHE A 619 -18.15 -6.89 3.05
C PHE A 619 -18.27 -5.51 2.41
N TYR A 620 -18.90 -5.46 1.24
CA TYR A 620 -19.13 -4.22 0.51
C TYR A 620 -20.61 -3.94 0.35
N ILE A 621 -21.07 -2.83 0.94
CA ILE A 621 -22.44 -2.39 0.83
C ILE A 621 -22.63 -1.66 -0.51
N VAL A 622 -23.61 -2.13 -1.30
CA VAL A 622 -24.03 -1.48 -2.54
C VAL A 622 -25.52 -1.18 -2.51
N GLY A 623 -25.89 0.06 -2.84
CA GLY A 623 -27.27 0.52 -2.92
C GLY A 623 -27.77 0.72 -4.36
N ARG A 624 -28.87 1.47 -4.51
CA ARG A 624 -29.40 1.91 -5.81
C ARG A 624 -28.46 2.91 -6.48
N ASP A 625 -28.28 2.76 -7.78
CA ASP A 625 -27.54 3.67 -8.68
C ASP A 625 -26.13 4.05 -8.16
N PRO A 626 -25.28 3.07 -7.80
CA PRO A 626 -23.97 3.36 -7.27
C PRO A 626 -23.11 3.99 -8.36
N ALA A 627 -22.47 5.10 -8.00
CA ALA A 627 -21.67 5.93 -8.90
C ALA A 627 -22.42 6.47 -10.14
N GLY A 628 -23.75 6.55 -10.06
CA GLY A 628 -24.57 7.14 -11.11
C GLY A 628 -24.67 8.66 -11.08
N ILE A 629 -25.22 9.19 -12.17
CA ILE A 629 -25.55 10.60 -12.38
C ILE A 629 -26.78 10.70 -13.29
N GLY A 630 -27.52 11.81 -13.23
CA GLY A 630 -28.59 12.08 -14.19
C GLY A 630 -28.06 12.17 -15.61
N HIS A 631 -28.86 11.77 -16.59
CA HIS A 631 -28.47 11.78 -17.99
C HIS A 631 -28.22 13.24 -18.46
N PRO A 632 -27.06 13.57 -19.04
CA PRO A 632 -26.68 14.95 -19.34
C PRO A 632 -27.68 15.70 -20.24
N ARG A 633 -28.28 15.02 -21.22
CA ARG A 633 -29.29 15.59 -22.13
C ARG A 633 -30.75 15.36 -21.72
N ILE A 634 -31.03 14.40 -20.84
CA ILE A 634 -32.40 13.94 -20.56
C ILE A 634 -32.65 14.10 -19.06
N LYS A 635 -33.18 15.26 -18.67
CA LYS A 635 -33.32 15.65 -17.25
C LYS A 635 -34.16 14.70 -16.41
N SER A 636 -35.08 13.95 -17.01
CA SER A 636 -35.99 13.01 -16.34
C SER A 636 -35.43 11.60 -16.19
N LYS A 637 -34.21 11.32 -16.65
CA LYS A 637 -33.66 9.97 -16.72
C LYS A 637 -32.30 9.88 -16.02
N ASP A 638 -32.07 8.80 -15.29
CA ASP A 638 -30.75 8.42 -14.78
C ASP A 638 -29.86 7.92 -15.94
N LEU A 639 -28.55 8.15 -15.91
CA LEU A 639 -27.64 7.71 -16.96
C LEU A 639 -27.54 6.18 -17.02
N TYR A 640 -27.59 5.52 -15.86
CA TYR A 640 -27.53 4.07 -15.73
C TYR A 640 -28.83 3.54 -15.16
N ASP A 641 -29.13 2.27 -15.45
CA ASP A 641 -30.21 1.59 -14.74
C ASP A 641 -29.83 1.48 -13.24
N PRO A 642 -30.72 1.89 -12.33
CA PRO A 642 -30.39 1.96 -10.90
C PRO A 642 -30.06 0.61 -10.25
N THR A 643 -30.39 -0.51 -10.89
CA THR A 643 -30.12 -1.86 -10.39
C THR A 643 -28.80 -2.44 -10.90
N TYR A 644 -28.28 -1.93 -12.02
CA TYR A 644 -27.15 -2.54 -12.72
C TYR A 644 -25.87 -2.57 -11.91
N GLY A 645 -25.59 -1.52 -11.12
CA GLY A 645 -24.38 -1.48 -10.31
C GLY A 645 -24.30 -2.66 -9.32
N SER A 646 -25.41 -2.97 -8.64
CA SER A 646 -25.47 -4.12 -7.71
C SER A 646 -25.34 -5.46 -8.44
N LYS A 647 -26.07 -5.66 -9.54
CA LYS A 647 -26.07 -6.89 -10.35
C LYS A 647 -24.70 -7.19 -10.96
N VAL A 648 -24.08 -6.17 -11.56
CA VAL A 648 -22.75 -6.29 -12.17
C VAL A 648 -21.71 -6.64 -11.11
N LEU A 649 -21.79 -6.01 -9.92
CA LEU A 649 -20.84 -6.27 -8.85
C LEU A 649 -20.92 -7.70 -8.31
N THR A 650 -22.13 -8.28 -8.21
CA THR A 650 -22.31 -9.69 -7.79
C THR A 650 -21.77 -10.71 -8.80
N MET A 651 -21.57 -10.30 -10.06
CA MET A 651 -21.05 -11.15 -11.13
C MET A 651 -19.60 -10.80 -11.52
N ALA A 652 -19.00 -9.81 -10.86
CA ALA A 652 -17.71 -9.27 -11.25
C ALA A 652 -16.56 -10.24 -10.93
N LEU A 653 -15.80 -10.60 -11.95
CA LEU A 653 -14.60 -11.43 -11.81
C LEU A 653 -13.51 -10.68 -11.03
N GLY A 654 -12.71 -11.42 -10.26
CA GLY A 654 -11.62 -10.86 -9.45
C GLY A 654 -12.03 -10.21 -8.12
N LEU A 655 -13.32 -10.28 -7.74
CA LEU A 655 -13.83 -9.81 -6.44
C LEU A 655 -14.27 -10.96 -5.50
N HIS A 656 -13.81 -12.19 -5.74
CA HIS A 656 -14.20 -13.40 -5.00
C HIS A 656 -13.93 -13.37 -3.48
N ARG A 657 -13.10 -12.43 -3.00
CA ARG A 657 -12.79 -12.24 -1.56
C ARG A 657 -13.72 -11.25 -0.85
N LEU A 658 -14.62 -10.62 -1.60
CA LEU A 658 -15.50 -9.56 -1.12
C LEU A 658 -16.96 -10.02 -1.22
N GLU A 659 -17.65 -10.07 -0.08
CA GLU A 659 -19.07 -10.37 -0.06
C GLU A 659 -19.89 -9.10 -0.31
N ILE A 660 -20.81 -9.16 -1.27
CA ILE A 660 -21.60 -8.00 -1.70
C ILE A 660 -22.93 -7.97 -0.94
N LEU A 661 -23.11 -6.93 -0.12
CA LEU A 661 -24.35 -6.68 0.61
C LEU A 661 -25.20 -5.68 -0.17
N ALA A 662 -26.10 -6.20 -1.01
CA ALA A 662 -27.01 -5.39 -1.81
C ALA A 662 -28.26 -5.03 -1.00
N PHE A 663 -28.57 -3.73 -0.88
CA PHE A 663 -29.76 -3.25 -0.18
C PHE A 663 -30.81 -2.70 -1.15
N ARG A 664 -32.07 -2.91 -0.78
CA ARG A 664 -33.21 -2.20 -1.39
C ARG A 664 -33.17 -0.73 -0.97
N VAL A 665 -33.85 0.11 -1.75
CA VAL A 665 -33.94 1.55 -1.46
C VAL A 665 -34.51 1.76 -0.06
N ALA A 666 -33.89 2.64 0.73
CA ALA A 666 -34.46 3.12 1.99
C ALA A 666 -35.06 4.51 1.77
N ALA A 667 -36.25 4.75 2.32
CA ALA A 667 -36.98 6.02 2.26
C ALA A 667 -37.62 6.32 3.62
N TYR A 668 -38.05 7.56 3.83
CA TYR A 668 -38.67 7.94 5.10
C TYR A 668 -40.10 7.41 5.16
N ASN A 669 -40.40 6.48 6.08
CA ASN A 669 -41.75 5.98 6.28
C ASN A 669 -42.52 6.98 7.17
N LYS A 670 -43.54 7.62 6.60
CA LYS A 670 -44.34 8.67 7.26
C LYS A 670 -45.18 8.15 8.43
N ILE A 671 -45.52 6.86 8.42
CA ILE A 671 -46.32 6.22 9.46
C ILE A 671 -45.41 5.86 10.64
N GLU A 672 -44.31 5.18 10.35
CA GLU A 672 -43.33 4.72 11.36
C GLU A 672 -42.40 5.83 11.85
N LYS A 673 -42.41 7.00 11.18
CA LYS A 673 -41.56 8.18 11.45
C LYS A 673 -40.07 7.86 11.53
N LYS A 674 -39.59 6.97 10.65
CA LYS A 674 -38.19 6.54 10.58
C LYS A 674 -37.78 6.18 9.15
N MET A 675 -36.47 6.08 8.92
CA MET A 675 -35.95 5.49 7.68
C MET A 675 -36.23 3.98 7.66
N ASP A 676 -36.82 3.51 6.56
CA ASP A 676 -37.22 2.11 6.38
C ASP A 676 -37.02 1.67 4.92
N PHE A 677 -36.96 0.35 4.68
CA PHE A 677 -36.85 -0.18 3.31
C PHE A 677 -38.15 0.06 2.55
N TYR A 678 -38.02 0.64 1.35
CA TYR A 678 -39.13 0.98 0.49
C TYR A 678 -39.91 -0.26 0.03
N ASP A 679 -41.22 -0.25 0.29
CA ASP A 679 -42.18 -1.23 -0.21
C ASP A 679 -43.03 -0.60 -1.34
N PRO A 680 -42.87 -1.06 -2.60
CA PRO A 680 -43.64 -0.53 -3.73
C PRO A 680 -45.16 -0.63 -3.57
N LEU A 681 -45.65 -1.63 -2.80
CA LEU A 681 -47.09 -1.80 -2.55
C LEU A 681 -47.65 -0.75 -1.59
N LYS A 682 -46.77 -0.05 -0.87
CA LYS A 682 -47.11 0.97 0.13
C LYS A 682 -46.52 2.33 -0.24
N HIS A 683 -46.41 2.64 -1.53
CA HIS A 683 -45.74 3.85 -2.03
C HIS A 683 -46.15 5.13 -1.28
N ASP A 684 -47.45 5.32 -1.06
CA ASP A 684 -48.01 6.51 -0.42
C ASP A 684 -47.58 6.69 1.05
N GLN A 685 -47.00 5.67 1.68
CA GLN A 685 -46.48 5.72 3.05
C GLN A 685 -45.04 6.25 3.11
N TYR A 686 -44.32 6.29 1.99
CA TYR A 686 -42.92 6.70 1.96
C TYR A 686 -42.74 8.12 1.39
N ASP A 687 -41.75 8.85 1.90
CA ASP A 687 -41.28 10.11 1.36
C ASP A 687 -39.81 10.00 0.91
N PHE A 688 -39.54 10.44 -0.31
CA PHE A 688 -38.21 10.44 -0.93
C PHE A 688 -37.60 11.84 -0.83
N ILE A 689 -36.79 12.05 0.21
CA ILE A 689 -36.16 13.35 0.47
C ILE A 689 -34.84 13.44 -0.30
N SER A 690 -34.91 13.97 -1.52
CA SER A 690 -33.73 14.19 -2.37
C SER A 690 -32.86 15.35 -1.87
N GLY A 691 -31.62 15.44 -2.36
CA GLY A 691 -30.75 16.60 -2.08
C GLY A 691 -31.34 17.94 -2.52
N THR A 692 -32.19 17.95 -3.56
CA THR A 692 -32.93 19.16 -3.96
C THR A 692 -33.99 19.52 -2.93
N LYS A 693 -34.72 18.53 -2.40
CA LYS A 693 -35.71 18.73 -1.33
C LYS A 693 -35.04 19.19 -0.03
N MET A 694 -33.91 18.60 0.35
CA MET A 694 -33.12 19.06 1.51
C MET A 694 -32.69 20.52 1.37
N ARG A 695 -32.22 20.95 0.19
CA ARG A 695 -31.89 22.36 -0.06
C ARG A 695 -33.10 23.28 0.11
N GLN A 696 -34.29 22.86 -0.33
CA GLN A 696 -35.51 23.64 -0.17
C GLN A 696 -35.92 23.75 1.30
N ILE A 697 -35.89 22.65 2.04
CA ILE A 697 -36.18 22.61 3.49
C ILE A 697 -35.24 23.56 4.25
N ALA A 698 -33.93 23.47 3.99
CA ALA A 698 -32.94 24.34 4.61
C ALA A 698 -33.18 25.83 4.31
N ARG A 699 -33.51 26.17 3.05
CA ARG A 699 -33.83 27.56 2.63
C ARG A 699 -35.06 28.13 3.31
N MET A 700 -36.03 27.28 3.65
CA MET A 700 -37.24 27.68 4.36
C MET A 700 -37.00 27.83 5.88
N GLY A 701 -35.78 27.54 6.37
CA GLY A 701 -35.51 27.48 7.81
C GLY A 701 -36.23 26.34 8.52
N ALA A 702 -36.76 25.36 7.76
CA ALA A 702 -37.51 24.25 8.30
C ALA A 702 -36.59 23.09 8.73
N LEU A 703 -37.11 22.23 9.62
CA LEU A 703 -36.48 20.97 9.97
C LEU A 703 -36.97 19.85 9.04
N PRO A 704 -36.11 18.86 8.72
CA PRO A 704 -36.58 17.65 8.06
C PRO A 704 -37.51 16.86 9.01
N PRO A 705 -38.27 15.88 8.48
CA PRO A 705 -39.07 15.01 9.33
C PRO A 705 -38.23 14.33 10.42
N ASP A 706 -38.81 14.24 11.62
CA ASP A 706 -38.15 13.60 12.77
C ASP A 706 -37.78 12.15 12.44
N GLY A 707 -36.57 11.72 12.83
CA GLY A 707 -36.02 10.40 12.48
C GLY A 707 -35.43 10.27 11.05
N PHE A 708 -35.42 11.33 10.24
CA PHE A 708 -34.75 11.33 8.92
C PHE A 708 -33.22 11.50 9.02
N MET A 709 -32.76 12.41 9.88
CA MET A 709 -31.36 12.72 10.10
C MET A 709 -31.17 13.28 11.50
N VAL A 710 -30.05 12.93 12.14
CA VAL A 710 -29.62 13.52 13.41
C VAL A 710 -29.60 15.05 13.30
N GLN A 711 -30.19 15.73 14.28
CA GLN A 711 -30.38 17.18 14.26
C GLN A 711 -29.06 17.95 14.17
N SER A 712 -28.04 17.53 14.92
CA SER A 712 -26.70 18.12 14.89
C SER A 712 -26.05 18.02 13.50
N ALA A 713 -26.23 16.88 12.81
CA ALA A 713 -25.79 16.70 11.43
C ALA A 713 -26.59 17.54 10.42
N TRP A 714 -27.91 17.71 10.64
CA TRP A 714 -28.73 18.60 9.83
C TRP A 714 -28.30 20.06 9.95
N ASN A 715 -27.96 20.52 11.15
CA ASN A 715 -27.52 21.89 11.39
C ASN A 715 -26.27 22.25 10.55
N VAL A 716 -25.34 21.31 10.39
CA VAL A 716 -24.17 21.46 9.50
C VAL A 716 -24.60 21.68 8.04
N LEU A 717 -25.56 20.89 7.55
CA LEU A 717 -26.09 21.02 6.19
C LEU A 717 -26.86 22.33 5.98
N ALA A 718 -27.74 22.68 6.92
CA ALA A 718 -28.55 23.88 6.86
C ALA A 718 -27.66 25.13 6.83
N SER A 719 -26.63 25.19 7.69
CA SER A 719 -25.63 26.26 7.69
C SER A 719 -24.92 26.38 6.33
N TYR A 720 -24.47 25.26 5.77
CA TYR A 720 -23.83 25.25 4.45
C TYR A 720 -24.74 25.78 3.34
N TYR A 721 -26.01 25.34 3.29
CA TYR A 721 -26.93 25.78 2.25
C TYR A 721 -27.32 27.26 2.38
N ASN A 722 -27.44 27.77 3.60
CA ASN A 722 -27.70 29.19 3.86
C ASN A 722 -26.49 30.06 3.46
N ASN A 723 -25.26 29.61 3.75
CA ASN A 723 -24.05 30.34 3.40
C ASN A 723 -23.83 30.42 1.87
N LEU A 724 -24.12 29.34 1.13
CA LEU A 724 -24.10 29.35 -0.34
C LEU A 724 -25.02 30.42 -0.96
N GLN A 725 -26.12 30.74 -0.30
CA GLN A 725 -27.05 31.78 -0.74
C GLN A 725 -26.51 33.18 -0.44
N SER A 726 -25.87 33.36 0.72
CA SER A 726 -25.22 34.64 1.07
C SER A 726 -24.08 34.99 0.10
N GLU A 727 -23.31 34.01 -0.37
CA GLU A 727 -22.26 34.21 -1.38
C GLU A 727 -22.83 34.56 -2.76
N LYS A 728 -23.93 33.91 -3.18
CA LYS A 728 -24.60 34.25 -4.45
C LYS A 728 -25.25 35.63 -4.45
N ASN A 729 -25.81 36.05 -3.32
CA ASN A 729 -26.42 37.36 -3.16
C ASN A 729 -25.41 38.51 -3.02
N LYS A 730 -24.11 38.21 -2.78
CA LYS A 730 -23.01 39.18 -2.78
C LYS A 730 -22.31 39.32 -4.13
N CYS A 731 -22.52 38.37 -5.05
CA CYS A 731 -21.93 38.34 -6.40
C CYS A 731 -22.89 38.81 -7.50
N ASN A 732 -24.18 38.98 -7.19
CA ASN A 732 -25.14 39.75 -7.98
C ASN A 732 -25.25 41.15 -7.37
#